data_AF-A0A235G0Z6-F1
#
_entry.id   AF-A0A235G0Z6-F1
#
_cell.length_a   1.000
_cell.length_b   1.000
_cell.length_c   1.000
_cell.angle_alpha   90.00
_cell.angle_beta   90.00
_cell.angle_gamma   90.00
#
_symmetry.space_group_name_H-M   'P 1'
#
loop_
_entity.id
_entity.type
_entity.pdbx_description
1 polymer ?
#
loop_
_entity_poly.entity_id
_entity_poly.type
_entity_poly.pdbx_seq_one_letter_code
_entity_poly.pdbx_strand_id
1 'polypeptide(L)'
;MNLTTQQSDRAAGVLLGTAAGDALGAGYEFTYPNAKASINMIGGGPFKWAPGEWTDDTAMALCIAEVAATGIDIGGTEGLDAIAAQFVRWYNSEPADIGNQTQAVLSARSTSASAMTECARALDGLKGGNGSLMRTAPVALSYLDDPDGAINAAQRISALTHDDLRAGQACQMWTHAIRHAVLHGTFDGVRDYLSIADAEAANYWRPLLDQAETGSPRDFSKNGWVVHALQTAWWAITSTDSGDVGHLQRALEAAVRAGGDTDTTAAIAGGLLGARWGASAVPARWRRIMHGWPGHTSADLIRLAIKTARGGTDDRHGWPSTATLDYSRFRGTHHLTTHPHDDGVLLGGVDAVSTAHYDAVVSLCRMGTQQVSAEHIEFRLVDDGHESNAHLDFVINDAAQTVKSLREEGKRVLLHCVQAHSRTPSVAARYSVLLGRNPLDVRTAMPWARPKTDLWNSAVTPTAVTPTGGTMPTITVVEGDITTLDVDAVVNAANSRLLGGGGVDGAIHRAGGAAILEACKVLRNTSLPDGLPVGAAVATTAGKMKARNVIHTVGPRYSDTEDLSARPRSAYTRSLAVADSLGARTVAFPLISSGVYGWPKEDAVRQAVSAIRAADTQVESVILVAYNQESAALMRRVLA
;
A
#
# COMPACT_ATOMS: atom_id res chain seq x y z
N MET A 1 -4.49 -15.43 -19.53
CA MET A 1 -3.87 -15.93 -18.27
C MET A 1 -4.86 -15.92 -17.10
N ASN A 2 -4.76 -16.84 -16.13
CA ASN A 2 -5.51 -16.79 -14.86
C ASN A 2 -4.62 -16.20 -13.75
N LEU A 3 -4.98 -15.04 -13.20
CA LEU A 3 -4.21 -14.38 -12.15
C LEU A 3 -4.59 -14.90 -10.76
N THR A 4 -3.62 -15.01 -9.86
CA THR A 4 -3.89 -15.23 -8.44
C THR A 4 -4.61 -14.03 -7.82
N THR A 5 -5.13 -14.18 -6.60
CA THR A 5 -5.76 -13.08 -5.85
C THR A 5 -4.80 -11.90 -5.66
N GLN A 6 -3.53 -12.17 -5.32
CA GLN A 6 -2.49 -11.15 -5.17
C GLN A 6 -2.12 -10.50 -6.51
N GLN A 7 -1.91 -11.29 -7.57
CA GLN A 7 -1.65 -10.75 -8.91
C GLN A 7 -2.80 -9.87 -9.42
N SER A 8 -4.04 -10.27 -9.14
CA SER A 8 -5.21 -9.44 -9.46
C SER A 8 -5.22 -8.13 -8.67
N ASP A 9 -4.88 -8.16 -7.39
CA ASP A 9 -4.79 -6.94 -6.57
C ASP A 9 -3.70 -6.00 -7.08
N ARG A 10 -2.55 -6.54 -7.46
CA ARG A 10 -1.44 -5.84 -8.13
C ARG A 10 -1.84 -5.25 -9.48
N ALA A 11 -2.55 -6.01 -10.31
CA ALA A 11 -3.08 -5.52 -11.59
C ALA A 11 -4.04 -4.34 -11.38
N ALA A 12 -4.98 -4.45 -10.43
CA ALA A 12 -5.87 -3.35 -10.06
C ALA A 12 -5.11 -2.12 -9.55
N GLY A 13 -4.01 -2.35 -8.84
CA GLY A 13 -3.14 -1.30 -8.31
C GLY A 13 -2.47 -0.45 -9.38
N VAL A 14 -2.28 -0.95 -10.61
CA VAL A 14 -1.59 -0.20 -11.69
C VAL A 14 -2.30 1.12 -11.99
N LEU A 15 -3.58 1.08 -12.40
CA LEU A 15 -4.33 2.30 -12.71
C LEU A 15 -4.62 3.13 -11.45
N LEU A 16 -4.95 2.46 -10.35
CA LEU A 16 -5.30 3.15 -9.11
C LEU A 16 -4.09 3.87 -8.49
N GLY A 17 -2.90 3.29 -8.60
CA GLY A 17 -1.65 3.87 -8.16
C GLY A 17 -1.22 5.04 -9.04
N THR A 18 -1.34 4.92 -10.37
CA THR A 18 -1.13 6.05 -11.30
C THR A 18 -2.02 7.23 -10.92
N ALA A 19 -3.34 7.01 -10.79
CA ALA A 19 -4.28 8.06 -10.41
C ALA A 19 -4.03 8.64 -9.02
N ALA A 20 -3.60 7.81 -8.06
CA ALA A 20 -3.25 8.28 -6.73
C ALA A 20 -1.99 9.15 -6.72
N GLY A 21 -0.99 8.82 -7.55
CA GLY A 21 0.20 9.65 -7.72
C GLY A 21 -0.13 10.99 -8.34
N ASP A 22 -0.82 10.95 -9.49
CA ASP A 22 -1.31 12.11 -10.24
C ASP A 22 -2.10 13.07 -9.33
N ALA A 23 -3.23 12.64 -8.78
CA ALA A 23 -4.10 13.49 -7.96
C ALA A 23 -3.43 13.99 -6.66
N LEU A 24 -2.42 13.28 -6.16
CA LEU A 24 -1.63 13.73 -5.01
C LEU A 24 -0.64 14.83 -5.40
N GLY A 25 -0.08 14.76 -6.61
CA GLY A 25 0.90 15.72 -7.13
C GLY A 25 0.28 16.97 -7.74
N ALA A 26 -0.93 16.89 -8.30
CA ALA A 26 -1.59 17.96 -9.06
C ALA A 26 -1.63 19.33 -8.34
N GLY A 27 -1.88 19.33 -7.03
CA GLY A 27 -1.95 20.55 -6.23
C GLY A 27 -0.59 21.22 -5.94
N TYR A 28 0.51 20.50 -6.19
CA TYR A 28 1.88 20.91 -5.86
C TYR A 28 2.74 21.18 -7.09
N GLU A 29 2.17 21.11 -8.29
CA GLU A 29 2.88 21.31 -9.54
C GLU A 29 3.64 22.64 -9.54
N PHE A 30 4.91 22.59 -9.95
CA PHE A 30 5.88 23.69 -9.91
C PHE A 30 6.23 24.24 -8.52
N THR A 31 5.92 23.50 -7.45
CA THR A 31 6.31 23.84 -6.08
C THR A 31 7.35 22.87 -5.51
N TYR A 32 7.90 23.19 -4.32
CA TYR A 32 8.85 22.35 -3.59
C TYR A 32 8.41 22.23 -2.12
N PRO A 33 7.48 21.30 -1.80
CA PRO A 33 6.99 21.12 -0.45
C PRO A 33 8.13 20.80 0.53
N ASN A 34 8.13 21.47 1.68
CA ASN A 34 9.16 21.21 2.71
C ASN A 34 8.91 19.88 3.43
N ALA A 35 9.93 19.36 4.13
CA ALA A 35 9.87 18.06 4.81
C ALA A 35 8.78 17.95 5.91
N LYS A 36 8.31 19.07 6.46
CA LYS A 36 7.25 19.11 7.49
C LYS A 36 5.84 19.26 6.90
N ALA A 37 5.73 19.54 5.60
CA ALA A 37 4.44 19.68 4.95
C ALA A 37 3.74 18.31 4.87
N SER A 38 2.49 18.29 5.32
CA SER A 38 1.59 17.15 5.08
C SER A 38 1.19 17.16 3.61
N ILE A 39 1.51 16.08 2.91
CA ILE A 39 1.17 15.92 1.49
C ILE A 39 -0.19 15.23 1.41
N ASN A 40 -1.16 15.89 0.80
CA ASN A 40 -2.52 15.40 0.63
C ASN A 40 -3.05 15.78 -0.75
N MET A 41 -4.14 15.15 -1.19
CA MET A 41 -4.84 15.50 -2.44
C MET A 41 -5.61 16.81 -2.26
N ILE A 42 -4.89 17.93 -2.21
CA ILE A 42 -5.42 19.24 -1.85
C ILE A 42 -6.14 19.95 -3.01
N GLY A 43 -5.98 19.47 -4.24
CA GLY A 43 -6.39 20.23 -5.44
C GLY A 43 -5.61 21.55 -5.55
N GLY A 44 -6.19 22.55 -6.20
CA GLY A 44 -5.54 23.83 -6.45
C GLY A 44 -4.52 23.74 -7.58
N GLY A 45 -3.28 24.16 -7.33
CA GLY A 45 -2.25 24.22 -8.37
C GLY A 45 -2.54 25.27 -9.46
N PRO A 46 -1.76 25.27 -10.55
CA PRO A 46 -1.91 26.24 -11.64
C PRO A 46 -3.26 26.16 -12.36
N PHE A 47 -3.88 24.97 -12.40
CA PHE A 47 -5.13 24.70 -13.11
C PHE A 47 -6.38 24.68 -12.21
N LYS A 48 -6.23 24.93 -10.91
CA LYS A 48 -7.33 24.96 -9.91
C LYS A 48 -8.11 23.64 -9.81
N TRP A 49 -7.38 22.53 -9.79
CA TRP A 49 -7.91 21.18 -9.60
C TRP A 49 -8.81 21.07 -8.37
N ALA A 50 -9.85 20.26 -8.43
CA ALA A 50 -10.59 19.87 -7.23
C ALA A 50 -9.74 18.90 -6.36
N PRO A 51 -9.98 18.83 -5.04
CA PRO A 51 -9.33 17.83 -4.19
C PRO A 51 -9.57 16.40 -4.69
N GLY A 52 -8.49 15.68 -5.01
CA GLY A 52 -8.57 14.33 -5.58
C GLY A 52 -8.79 14.29 -7.09
N GLU A 53 -8.84 15.44 -7.78
CA GLU A 53 -8.91 15.48 -9.23
C GLU A 53 -7.55 15.12 -9.84
N TRP A 54 -7.54 14.15 -10.77
CA TRP A 54 -6.36 13.79 -11.56
C TRP A 54 -6.29 14.56 -12.89
N THR A 55 -5.10 14.68 -13.45
CA THR A 55 -4.73 15.52 -14.59
C THR A 55 -4.71 14.73 -15.92
N ASP A 56 -3.93 15.19 -16.90
CA ASP A 56 -3.75 14.55 -18.19
C ASP A 56 -3.01 13.20 -18.09
N ASP A 57 -2.15 12.99 -17.08
CA ASP A 57 -1.44 11.73 -16.86
C ASP A 57 -2.43 10.54 -16.79
N THR A 58 -3.39 10.61 -15.87
CA THR A 58 -4.41 9.58 -15.68
C THR A 58 -5.43 9.60 -16.80
N ALA A 59 -5.86 10.77 -17.28
CA ALA A 59 -6.86 10.86 -18.34
C ALA A 59 -6.37 10.19 -19.64
N MET A 60 -5.11 10.42 -20.02
CA MET A 60 -4.54 9.77 -21.19
C MET A 60 -4.20 8.29 -20.94
N ALA A 61 -3.85 7.89 -19.70
CA ALA A 61 -3.73 6.48 -19.35
C ALA A 61 -5.07 5.75 -19.51
N LEU A 62 -6.17 6.38 -19.14
CA LEU A 62 -7.53 5.85 -19.30
C LEU A 62 -7.93 5.68 -20.77
N CYS A 63 -7.49 6.58 -21.66
CA CYS A 63 -7.68 6.41 -23.10
C CYS A 63 -7.11 5.07 -23.61
N ILE A 64 -5.92 4.68 -23.12
CA ILE A 64 -5.28 3.40 -23.46
C ILE A 64 -6.01 2.25 -22.78
N ALA A 65 -6.31 2.38 -21.48
CA ALA A 65 -6.93 1.33 -20.67
C ALA A 65 -8.33 0.95 -21.17
N GLU A 66 -9.13 1.92 -21.60
CA GLU A 66 -10.47 1.68 -22.17
C GLU A 66 -10.42 0.86 -23.46
N VAL A 67 -9.48 1.16 -24.36
CA VAL A 67 -9.27 0.36 -25.58
C VAL A 67 -8.79 -1.03 -25.20
N ALA A 68 -7.80 -1.12 -24.31
CA ALA A 68 -7.24 -2.38 -23.85
C ALA A 68 -8.29 -3.30 -23.19
N ALA A 69 -9.23 -2.72 -22.45
CA ALA A 69 -10.33 -3.44 -21.80
C ALA A 69 -11.39 -3.99 -22.78
N THR A 70 -11.30 -3.67 -24.08
CA THR A 70 -12.11 -4.34 -25.12
C THR A 70 -11.55 -5.70 -25.53
N GLY A 71 -10.29 -5.99 -25.18
CA GLY A 71 -9.57 -7.19 -25.61
C GLY A 71 -8.88 -7.07 -26.98
N ILE A 72 -8.96 -5.91 -27.63
CA ILE A 72 -8.20 -5.61 -28.85
C ILE A 72 -6.69 -5.58 -28.53
N ASP A 73 -5.86 -6.09 -29.44
CA ASP A 73 -4.41 -5.93 -29.39
C ASP A 73 -4.03 -4.45 -29.59
N ILE A 74 -3.75 -3.75 -28.49
CA ILE A 74 -3.44 -2.31 -28.47
C ILE A 74 -2.12 -1.94 -29.15
N GLY A 75 -1.25 -2.93 -29.37
CA GLY A 75 -0.04 -2.80 -30.18
C GLY A 75 -0.32 -2.95 -31.66
N GLY A 76 -1.42 -3.61 -32.06
CA GLY A 76 -1.85 -3.77 -33.45
C GLY A 76 -2.33 -2.47 -34.10
N THR A 77 -2.47 -2.46 -35.44
CA THR A 77 -2.93 -1.27 -36.17
C THR A 77 -4.30 -0.77 -35.71
N GLU A 78 -5.27 -1.69 -35.57
CA GLU A 78 -6.61 -1.36 -35.10
C GLU A 78 -6.61 -0.81 -33.66
N GLY A 79 -5.82 -1.42 -32.78
CA GLY A 79 -5.67 -0.95 -31.41
C GLY A 79 -5.04 0.44 -31.30
N LEU A 80 -4.01 0.71 -32.12
CA LEU A 80 -3.39 2.04 -32.18
C LEU A 80 -4.34 3.10 -32.74
N ASP A 81 -5.12 2.80 -33.78
CA ASP A 81 -6.14 3.71 -34.32
C ASP A 81 -7.23 3.97 -33.27
N ALA A 82 -7.64 2.96 -32.52
CA ALA A 82 -8.59 3.12 -31.42
C ALA A 82 -8.02 4.01 -30.30
N ILE A 83 -6.75 3.85 -29.92
CA ILE A 83 -6.08 4.72 -28.95
C ILE A 83 -5.99 6.16 -29.47
N ALA A 84 -5.61 6.34 -30.73
CA ALA A 84 -5.58 7.65 -31.38
C ALA A 84 -6.96 8.33 -31.33
N ALA A 85 -8.03 7.59 -31.60
CA ALA A 85 -9.40 8.09 -31.47
C ALA A 85 -9.73 8.49 -30.03
N GLN A 86 -9.30 7.74 -29.01
CA GLN A 86 -9.50 8.12 -27.61
C GLN A 86 -8.71 9.36 -27.19
N PHE A 87 -7.47 9.53 -27.66
CA PHE A 87 -6.72 10.76 -27.43
C PHE A 87 -7.41 11.97 -28.06
N VAL A 88 -7.99 11.82 -29.26
CA VAL A 88 -8.78 12.89 -29.88
C VAL A 88 -10.08 13.15 -29.10
N ARG A 89 -10.74 12.11 -28.56
CA ARG A 89 -11.92 12.25 -27.69
C ARG A 89 -11.58 13.07 -26.45
N TRP A 90 -10.48 12.76 -25.77
CA TRP A 90 -9.98 13.51 -24.62
C TRP A 90 -9.61 14.94 -24.99
N TYR A 91 -8.87 15.14 -26.09
CA TYR A 91 -8.53 16.49 -26.57
C TYR A 91 -9.77 17.36 -26.84
N ASN A 92 -10.79 16.77 -27.46
CA ASN A 92 -12.05 17.45 -27.76
C ASN A 92 -12.91 17.74 -26.51
N SER A 93 -12.61 17.17 -25.34
CA SER A 93 -13.24 17.59 -24.09
C SER A 93 -12.57 18.82 -23.47
N GLU A 94 -11.62 19.45 -24.18
CA GLU A 94 -10.94 20.69 -23.77
C GLU A 94 -10.32 20.57 -22.37
N PRO A 95 -9.34 19.65 -22.20
CA PRO A 95 -8.75 19.39 -20.89
C PRO A 95 -8.07 20.65 -20.35
N ALA A 96 -8.14 20.83 -19.03
CA ALA A 96 -7.56 22.00 -18.36
C ALA A 96 -6.04 22.05 -18.50
N ASP A 97 -5.41 20.88 -18.58
CA ASP A 97 -3.98 20.72 -18.83
C ASP A 97 -3.71 19.77 -20.01
N ILE A 98 -2.66 20.10 -20.76
CA ILE A 98 -2.13 19.31 -21.86
C ILE A 98 -0.73 19.80 -22.22
N GLY A 99 0.25 18.90 -22.18
CA GLY A 99 1.61 19.21 -22.61
C GLY A 99 1.70 19.72 -24.06
N ASN A 100 2.53 20.74 -24.30
CA ASN A 100 2.65 21.45 -25.59
C ASN A 100 2.82 20.51 -26.81
N GLN A 101 3.63 19.48 -26.68
CA GLN A 101 3.87 18.52 -27.78
C GLN A 101 2.63 17.65 -28.03
N THR A 102 2.00 17.12 -26.98
CA THR A 102 0.73 16.41 -27.09
C THR A 102 -0.33 17.30 -27.73
N GLN A 103 -0.43 18.56 -27.31
CA GLN A 103 -1.36 19.53 -27.90
C GLN A 103 -1.10 19.76 -29.39
N ALA A 104 0.16 19.95 -29.78
CA ALA A 104 0.54 20.17 -31.17
C ALA A 104 0.12 18.99 -32.06
N VAL A 105 0.37 17.76 -31.62
CA VAL A 105 -0.05 16.55 -32.36
C VAL A 105 -1.57 16.40 -32.41
N LEU A 106 -2.26 16.53 -31.26
CA LEU A 106 -3.70 16.30 -31.18
C LEU A 106 -4.54 17.42 -31.82
N SER A 107 -3.96 18.61 -32.06
CA SER A 107 -4.61 19.72 -32.76
C SER A 107 -5.05 19.34 -34.19
N ALA A 108 -4.34 18.41 -34.83
CA ALA A 108 -4.69 17.85 -36.13
C ALA A 108 -5.94 16.96 -36.09
N ARG A 109 -6.37 16.52 -34.89
CA ARG A 109 -7.54 15.66 -34.64
C ARG A 109 -7.60 14.39 -35.50
N SER A 110 -6.45 13.86 -35.87
CA SER A 110 -6.36 12.59 -36.60
C SER A 110 -6.69 11.43 -35.67
N THR A 111 -7.67 10.61 -36.04
CA THR A 111 -7.95 9.33 -35.37
C THR A 111 -7.15 8.16 -35.97
N SER A 112 -6.31 8.43 -36.98
CA SER A 112 -5.37 7.43 -37.52
C SER A 112 -4.03 7.53 -36.80
N ALA A 113 -3.56 6.39 -36.29
CA ALA A 113 -2.26 6.25 -35.63
C ALA A 113 -1.10 6.60 -36.56
N SER A 114 -1.17 6.22 -37.85
CA SER A 114 -0.11 6.56 -38.83
C SER A 114 0.00 8.07 -38.99
N ALA A 115 -1.11 8.74 -39.28
CA ALA A 115 -1.12 10.19 -39.46
C ALA A 115 -0.77 10.94 -38.16
N MET A 116 -1.18 10.44 -37.00
CA MET A 116 -0.80 11.01 -35.70
C MET A 116 0.71 10.89 -35.44
N THR A 117 1.28 9.72 -35.72
CA THR A 117 2.73 9.48 -35.62
C THR A 117 3.52 10.33 -36.62
N GLU A 118 3.04 10.48 -37.85
CA GLU A 118 3.63 11.36 -38.86
C GLU A 118 3.60 12.82 -38.41
N CYS A 119 2.52 13.27 -37.77
CA CYS A 119 2.44 14.59 -37.17
C CYS A 119 3.51 14.76 -36.07
N ALA A 120 3.66 13.80 -35.16
CA ALA A 120 4.69 13.82 -34.12
C ALA A 120 6.12 13.87 -34.71
N ARG A 121 6.38 13.13 -35.80
CA ARG A 121 7.66 13.18 -36.54
C ARG A 121 7.91 14.54 -37.20
N ALA A 122 6.86 15.17 -37.72
CA ALA A 122 6.96 16.45 -38.43
C ALA A 122 7.16 17.66 -37.51
N LEU A 123 6.93 17.52 -36.19
CA LEU A 123 7.23 18.60 -35.24
C LEU A 123 8.73 18.93 -35.21
N ASP A 124 9.06 20.21 -35.09
CA ASP A 124 10.43 20.68 -34.86
C ASP A 124 10.75 20.75 -33.35
N GLY A 125 12.04 20.77 -33.00
CA GLY A 125 12.50 20.99 -31.62
C GLY A 125 12.71 19.72 -30.79
N LEU A 126 12.75 19.88 -29.46
CA LEU A 126 12.98 18.79 -28.52
C LEU A 126 11.69 17.99 -28.29
N LYS A 127 11.76 16.67 -28.44
CA LYS A 127 10.58 15.77 -28.42
C LYS A 127 10.53 14.79 -27.24
N GLY A 128 11.48 14.88 -26.33
CA GLY A 128 11.67 13.95 -25.20
C GLY A 128 10.85 14.30 -23.96
N GLY A 129 9.71 14.98 -24.10
CA GLY A 129 8.80 15.23 -22.97
C GLY A 129 8.34 13.93 -22.31
N ASN A 130 7.96 14.01 -21.04
CA ASN A 130 7.44 12.86 -20.26
C ASN A 130 6.00 12.44 -20.65
N GLY A 131 5.33 13.20 -21.53
CA GLY A 131 3.92 13.03 -21.92
C GLY A 131 3.53 11.68 -22.54
N SER A 132 4.50 10.88 -23.00
CA SER A 132 4.25 9.49 -23.40
C SER A 132 4.45 8.49 -22.25
N LEU A 133 5.43 8.70 -21.38
CA LEU A 133 5.76 7.80 -20.28
C LEU A 133 4.65 7.76 -19.23
N MET A 134 4.13 8.93 -18.86
CA MET A 134 3.14 9.09 -17.79
C MET A 134 1.89 8.23 -17.94
N ARG A 135 1.48 8.00 -19.19
CA ARG A 135 0.25 7.29 -19.55
C ARG A 135 0.43 5.83 -19.93
N THR A 136 1.66 5.31 -19.87
CA THR A 136 1.99 3.99 -20.45
C THR A 136 1.70 2.81 -19.50
N ALA A 137 1.46 3.07 -18.21
CA ALA A 137 1.18 2.02 -17.21
C ALA A 137 0.14 0.94 -17.60
N PRO A 138 -1.02 1.28 -18.22
CA PRO A 138 -2.03 0.29 -18.61
C PRO A 138 -1.55 -0.71 -19.68
N VAL A 139 -0.53 -0.38 -20.47
CA VAL A 139 -0.01 -1.24 -21.54
C VAL A 139 0.43 -2.58 -20.96
N ALA A 140 1.12 -2.57 -19.81
CA ALA A 140 1.62 -3.77 -19.16
C ALA A 140 0.52 -4.80 -18.85
N LEU A 141 -0.70 -4.35 -18.53
CA LEU A 141 -1.82 -5.21 -18.18
C LEU A 141 -2.31 -6.04 -19.37
N SER A 142 -2.16 -5.55 -20.61
CA SER A 142 -2.60 -6.25 -21.82
C SER A 142 -1.66 -7.39 -22.23
N TYR A 143 -0.43 -7.38 -21.71
CA TYR A 143 0.66 -8.25 -22.15
C TYR A 143 1.32 -8.99 -20.98
N LEU A 144 0.56 -9.34 -19.94
CA LEU A 144 1.07 -10.04 -18.76
C LEU A 144 1.72 -11.39 -19.10
N ASP A 145 1.34 -12.05 -20.18
CA ASP A 145 1.94 -13.28 -20.71
C ASP A 145 2.92 -13.06 -21.87
N ASP A 146 3.05 -11.83 -22.38
CA ASP A 146 3.84 -11.51 -23.58
C ASP A 146 4.82 -10.35 -23.34
N PRO A 147 6.02 -10.60 -22.78
CA PRO A 147 6.97 -9.54 -22.46
C PRO A 147 7.45 -8.76 -23.69
N ASP A 148 7.58 -9.42 -24.86
CA ASP A 148 8.05 -8.78 -26.08
C ASP A 148 6.96 -7.90 -26.71
N GLY A 149 5.71 -8.39 -26.72
CA GLY A 149 4.54 -7.61 -27.13
C GLY A 149 4.35 -6.37 -26.25
N ALA A 150 4.60 -6.47 -24.94
CA ALA A 150 4.52 -5.35 -24.01
C ALA A 150 5.49 -4.20 -24.42
N ILE A 151 6.75 -4.55 -24.69
CA ILE A 151 7.80 -3.60 -25.09
C ILE A 151 7.51 -3.02 -26.48
N ASN A 152 7.04 -3.83 -27.41
CA ASN A 152 6.68 -3.36 -28.76
C ASN A 152 5.50 -2.37 -28.72
N ALA A 153 4.43 -2.72 -28.00
CA ALA A 153 3.25 -1.87 -27.86
C ALA A 153 3.59 -0.54 -27.17
N ALA A 154 4.37 -0.57 -26.09
CA ALA A 154 4.80 0.63 -25.38
C ALA A 154 5.56 1.62 -26.30
N GLN A 155 6.48 1.11 -27.13
CA GLN A 155 7.20 1.94 -28.10
C GLN A 155 6.24 2.59 -29.12
N ARG A 156 5.32 1.80 -29.68
CA ARG A 156 4.39 2.26 -30.73
C ARG A 156 3.38 3.26 -30.20
N ILE A 157 2.86 3.05 -28.98
CA ILE A 157 1.94 3.98 -28.31
C ILE A 157 2.65 5.28 -27.94
N SER A 158 3.92 5.21 -27.50
CA SER A 158 4.74 6.41 -27.27
C SER A 158 4.88 7.26 -28.55
N ALA A 159 5.23 6.59 -29.66
CA ALA A 159 5.47 7.22 -30.95
C ALA A 159 4.26 7.97 -31.54
N LEU A 160 3.03 7.67 -31.08
CA LEU A 160 1.83 8.40 -31.49
C LEU A 160 1.97 9.90 -31.27
N THR A 161 2.68 10.33 -30.23
CA THR A 161 2.83 11.78 -29.91
C THR A 161 4.28 12.20 -29.66
N HIS A 162 5.16 11.24 -29.32
CA HIS A 162 6.54 11.49 -28.95
C HIS A 162 7.48 10.69 -29.84
N ASP A 163 7.97 11.34 -30.89
CA ASP A 163 9.03 10.82 -31.78
C ASP A 163 10.41 11.11 -31.18
N ASP A 164 10.72 10.44 -30.08
CA ASP A 164 12.00 10.53 -29.37
C ASP A 164 12.45 9.15 -28.89
N LEU A 165 13.73 8.84 -29.12
CA LEU A 165 14.31 7.54 -28.77
C LEU A 165 14.25 7.26 -27.26
N ARG A 166 14.54 8.26 -26.43
CA ARG A 166 14.58 8.10 -24.97
C ARG A 166 13.17 8.03 -24.39
N ALA A 167 12.21 8.76 -24.96
CA ALA A 167 10.80 8.63 -24.60
C ALA A 167 10.29 7.20 -24.86
N GLY A 168 10.59 6.65 -26.03
CA GLY A 168 10.26 5.27 -26.37
C GLY A 168 10.89 4.23 -25.42
N GLN A 169 12.20 4.33 -25.19
CA GLN A 169 12.92 3.43 -24.28
C GLN A 169 12.42 3.51 -22.84
N ALA A 170 12.07 4.71 -22.34
CA ALA A 170 11.50 4.88 -21.02
C ALA A 170 10.14 4.17 -20.90
N CYS A 171 9.26 4.33 -21.90
CA CYS A 171 7.98 3.63 -21.98
C CYS A 171 8.16 2.10 -21.98
N GLN A 172 9.13 1.58 -22.73
CA GLN A 172 9.47 0.16 -22.76
C GLN A 172 9.92 -0.35 -21.39
N MET A 173 10.90 0.31 -20.78
CA MET A 173 11.43 -0.04 -19.46
C MET A 173 10.35 -0.05 -18.40
N TRP A 174 9.54 1.02 -18.35
CA TRP A 174 8.52 1.16 -17.31
C TRP A 174 7.36 0.16 -17.50
N THR A 175 6.97 -0.13 -18.74
CA THR A 175 6.00 -1.19 -19.04
C THR A 175 6.51 -2.55 -18.60
N HIS A 176 7.76 -2.87 -18.92
CA HIS A 176 8.40 -4.12 -18.51
C HIS A 176 8.46 -4.24 -16.97
N ALA A 177 8.84 -3.16 -16.29
CA ALA A 177 8.89 -3.10 -14.83
C ALA A 177 7.51 -3.30 -14.17
N ILE A 178 6.47 -2.63 -14.68
CA ILE A 178 5.09 -2.78 -14.19
C ILE A 178 4.61 -4.21 -14.40
N ARG A 179 4.83 -4.78 -15.59
CA ARG A 179 4.50 -6.18 -15.89
C ARG A 179 5.18 -7.12 -14.89
N HIS A 180 6.49 -6.95 -14.68
CA HIS A 180 7.26 -7.74 -13.71
C HIS A 180 6.65 -7.62 -12.30
N ALA A 181 6.39 -6.39 -11.83
CA ALA A 181 5.83 -6.15 -10.51
C ALA A 181 4.44 -6.78 -10.33
N VAL A 182 3.57 -6.74 -11.35
CA VAL A 182 2.27 -7.42 -11.31
C VAL A 182 2.41 -8.94 -11.16
N LEU A 183 3.40 -9.56 -11.79
CA LEU A 183 3.59 -11.01 -11.80
C LEU A 183 4.37 -11.52 -10.59
N HIS A 184 5.40 -10.80 -10.17
CA HIS A 184 6.40 -11.25 -9.20
C HIS A 184 6.36 -10.46 -7.89
N GLY A 185 5.90 -9.21 -7.91
CA GLY A 185 5.83 -8.39 -6.71
C GLY A 185 7.20 -7.98 -6.22
N THR A 186 8.08 -7.61 -7.13
CA THR A 186 9.37 -6.94 -6.85
C THR A 186 9.55 -5.80 -7.86
N PHE A 187 10.54 -4.94 -7.64
CA PHE A 187 10.90 -3.85 -8.55
C PHE A 187 12.02 -4.24 -9.52
N ASP A 188 12.45 -5.51 -9.51
CA ASP A 188 13.62 -5.99 -10.27
C ASP A 188 13.47 -5.76 -11.77
N GLY A 189 12.22 -5.75 -12.26
CA GLY A 189 11.87 -5.44 -13.65
C GLY A 189 12.49 -4.16 -14.20
N VAL A 190 12.77 -3.14 -13.38
CA VAL A 190 13.47 -1.92 -13.85
C VAL A 190 14.87 -2.25 -14.35
N ARG A 191 15.62 -3.06 -13.59
CA ARG A 191 16.99 -3.47 -13.92
C ARG A 191 17.01 -4.64 -14.91
N ASP A 192 16.03 -5.54 -14.85
CA ASP A 192 15.90 -6.65 -15.79
C ASP A 192 15.76 -6.18 -17.23
N TYR A 193 15.06 -5.06 -17.46
CA TYR A 193 14.96 -4.46 -18.79
C TYR A 193 16.32 -4.19 -19.43
N LEU A 194 17.34 -3.79 -18.65
CA LEU A 194 18.69 -3.54 -19.17
C LEU A 194 19.38 -4.80 -19.72
N SER A 195 18.91 -5.99 -19.35
CA SER A 195 19.45 -7.27 -19.82
C SER A 195 18.83 -7.71 -21.16
N ILE A 196 17.67 -7.17 -21.51
CA ILE A 196 16.94 -7.48 -22.74
C ILE A 196 16.96 -6.32 -23.75
N ALA A 197 17.27 -5.11 -23.30
CA ALA A 197 17.47 -3.95 -24.15
C ALA A 197 18.76 -4.10 -24.98
N ASP A 198 18.85 -3.37 -26.09
CA ASP A 198 20.09 -3.30 -26.85
C ASP A 198 21.23 -2.64 -26.03
N ALA A 199 22.47 -2.86 -26.47
CA ALA A 199 23.64 -2.38 -25.75
C ALA A 199 23.70 -0.85 -25.62
N GLU A 200 23.16 -0.11 -26.59
CA GLU A 200 23.15 1.36 -26.54
C GLU A 200 22.19 1.85 -25.45
N ALA A 201 20.96 1.32 -25.44
CA ALA A 201 19.97 1.60 -24.42
C ALA A 201 20.48 1.21 -23.02
N ALA A 202 21.02 0.00 -22.88
CA ALA A 202 21.54 -0.48 -21.60
C ALA A 202 22.68 0.38 -21.06
N ASN A 203 23.61 0.81 -21.92
CA ASN A 203 24.73 1.68 -21.53
C ASN A 203 24.28 3.11 -21.19
N TYR A 204 23.21 3.60 -21.83
CA TYR A 204 22.63 4.90 -21.53
C TYR A 204 21.91 4.91 -20.18
N TRP A 205 21.02 3.95 -19.95
CA TRP A 205 20.12 3.94 -18.80
C TRP A 205 20.76 3.46 -17.50
N ARG A 206 21.73 2.54 -17.56
CA ARG A 206 22.38 1.99 -16.36
C ARG A 206 22.94 3.06 -15.41
N PRO A 207 23.82 3.99 -15.85
CA PRO A 207 24.36 5.02 -14.95
C PRO A 207 23.29 6.00 -14.44
N LEU A 208 22.21 6.21 -15.19
CA LEU A 208 21.10 7.09 -14.79
C LEU A 208 20.27 6.47 -13.66
N LEU A 209 20.04 5.15 -13.72
CA LEU A 209 19.41 4.39 -12.64
C LEU A 209 20.31 4.35 -11.40
N ASP A 210 21.63 4.15 -11.58
CA ASP A 210 22.61 4.22 -10.48
C ASP A 210 22.58 5.59 -9.79
N GLN A 211 22.48 6.67 -10.57
CA GLN A 211 22.36 8.04 -10.05
C GLN A 211 21.06 8.24 -9.29
N ALA A 212 19.93 7.68 -9.76
CA ALA A 212 18.65 7.82 -9.07
C ALA A 212 18.63 7.06 -7.73
N GLU A 213 19.30 5.90 -7.65
CA GLU A 213 19.36 5.06 -6.44
C GLU A 213 20.28 5.63 -5.35
N THR A 214 21.28 6.43 -5.73
CA THR A 214 22.31 6.92 -4.81
C THR A 214 22.31 8.43 -4.60
N GLY A 215 21.65 9.17 -5.50
CA GLY A 215 21.65 10.63 -5.55
C GLY A 215 20.40 11.28 -4.94
N SER A 216 20.11 12.49 -5.43
CA SER A 216 19.00 13.33 -4.98
C SER A 216 18.27 13.95 -6.19
N PRO A 217 16.99 14.35 -6.07
CA PRO A 217 16.26 15.01 -7.15
C PRO A 217 16.91 16.27 -7.70
N ARG A 218 17.82 16.89 -6.94
CA ARG A 218 18.63 18.03 -7.41
C ARG A 218 19.56 17.65 -8.57
N ASP A 219 20.01 16.40 -8.62
CA ASP A 219 20.91 15.88 -9.64
C ASP A 219 20.21 15.68 -11.00
N PHE A 220 18.88 15.54 -10.99
CA PHE A 220 18.03 15.34 -12.17
C PHE A 220 16.77 16.22 -12.11
N SER A 221 16.96 17.51 -11.86
CA SER A 221 15.88 18.48 -11.55
C SER A 221 14.97 18.91 -12.70
N LYS A 222 15.22 18.45 -13.94
CA LYS A 222 14.43 18.83 -15.14
C LYS A 222 13.38 17.77 -15.48
N ASN A 223 12.48 17.46 -14.55
CA ASN A 223 11.54 16.34 -14.66
C ASN A 223 10.39 16.51 -15.66
N GLY A 224 10.29 17.63 -16.37
CA GLY A 224 9.51 17.70 -17.63
C GLY A 224 10.15 16.93 -18.79
N TRP A 225 11.44 16.58 -18.68
CA TRP A 225 12.13 15.68 -19.61
C TRP A 225 12.01 14.23 -19.12
N VAL A 226 11.65 13.31 -20.02
CA VAL A 226 11.30 11.91 -19.71
C VAL A 226 12.36 11.18 -18.88
N VAL A 227 13.64 11.44 -19.13
CA VAL A 227 14.73 10.78 -18.41
C VAL A 227 14.76 11.17 -16.94
N HIS A 228 14.67 12.47 -16.67
CA HIS A 228 14.63 13.00 -15.31
C HIS A 228 13.31 12.69 -14.61
N ALA A 229 12.20 12.60 -15.36
CA ALA A 229 10.92 12.14 -14.82
C ALA A 229 11.04 10.71 -14.27
N LEU A 230 11.63 9.81 -15.08
CA LEU A 230 11.90 8.42 -14.70
C LEU A 230 12.88 8.34 -13.52
N GLN A 231 13.97 9.11 -13.53
CA GLN A 231 14.91 9.15 -12.40
C GLN A 231 14.22 9.64 -11.12
N THR A 232 13.39 10.67 -11.17
CA THR A 232 12.62 11.15 -10.00
C THR A 232 11.67 10.09 -9.47
N ALA A 233 10.92 9.41 -10.34
CA ALA A 233 10.05 8.32 -9.93
C ALA A 233 10.85 7.15 -9.31
N TRP A 234 11.96 6.75 -9.93
CA TRP A 234 12.80 5.65 -9.45
C TRP A 234 13.51 5.98 -8.14
N TRP A 235 14.02 7.21 -7.99
CA TRP A 235 14.58 7.71 -6.74
C TRP A 235 13.53 7.69 -5.62
N ALA A 236 12.31 8.17 -5.88
CA ALA A 236 11.26 8.22 -4.87
C ALA A 236 10.90 6.80 -4.37
N ILE A 237 10.85 5.82 -5.28
CA ILE A 237 10.63 4.41 -4.95
C ILE A 237 11.79 3.87 -4.11
N THR A 238 13.02 3.96 -4.60
CA THR A 238 14.18 3.29 -3.99
C THR A 238 14.63 3.93 -2.67
N SER A 239 14.54 5.25 -2.54
CA SER A 239 14.95 5.98 -1.33
C SER A 239 13.98 5.83 -0.16
N THR A 240 12.77 5.31 -0.39
CA THR A 240 11.72 5.19 0.65
C THR A 240 11.30 3.75 0.95
N ASP A 241 11.94 2.76 0.31
CA ASP A 241 11.62 1.35 0.51
C ASP A 241 12.06 0.89 1.91
N SER A 242 11.08 0.53 2.72
CA SER A 242 11.28 -0.08 4.05
C SER A 242 10.67 -1.48 4.15
N GLY A 243 10.20 -2.05 3.03
CA GLY A 243 9.64 -3.40 2.94
C GLY A 243 8.24 -3.57 3.51
N ASP A 244 7.51 -2.48 3.79
CA ASP A 244 6.14 -2.50 4.30
C ASP A 244 5.16 -1.76 3.37
N VAL A 245 3.86 -2.02 3.55
CA VAL A 245 2.77 -1.44 2.75
C VAL A 245 2.74 0.09 2.73
N GLY A 246 3.28 0.75 3.76
CA GLY A 246 3.38 2.21 3.80
C GLY A 246 4.36 2.78 2.75
N HIS A 247 5.12 1.93 2.07
CA HIS A 247 6.10 2.32 1.05
C HIS A 247 5.42 3.06 -0.10
N LEU A 248 4.25 2.58 -0.56
CA LEU A 248 3.49 3.24 -1.61
C LEU A 248 3.22 4.70 -1.26
N GLN A 249 2.68 4.96 -0.06
CA GLN A 249 2.41 6.33 0.37
C GLN A 249 3.70 7.15 0.47
N ARG A 250 4.73 6.64 1.17
CA ARG A 250 5.99 7.38 1.36
C ARG A 250 6.67 7.73 0.04
N ALA A 251 6.68 6.81 -0.92
CA ALA A 251 7.27 7.01 -2.23
C ALA A 251 6.51 8.07 -3.03
N LEU A 252 5.17 8.03 -3.03
CA LEU A 252 4.38 9.07 -3.70
C LEU A 252 4.57 10.45 -3.06
N GLU A 253 4.58 10.53 -1.72
CA GLU A 253 4.87 11.80 -1.07
C GLU A 253 6.31 12.29 -1.33
N ALA A 254 7.28 11.38 -1.48
CA ALA A 254 8.65 11.72 -1.85
C ALA A 254 8.75 12.25 -3.28
N ALA A 255 8.04 11.64 -4.23
CA ALA A 255 7.94 12.14 -5.61
C ALA A 255 7.37 13.58 -5.64
N VAL A 256 6.28 13.84 -4.90
CA VAL A 256 5.73 15.20 -4.77
C VAL A 256 6.73 16.17 -4.11
N ARG A 257 7.47 15.73 -3.09
CA ARG A 257 8.50 16.55 -2.43
C ARG A 257 9.73 16.81 -3.31
N ALA A 258 9.97 16.01 -4.35
CA ALA A 258 11.01 16.29 -5.33
C ALA A 258 10.76 17.61 -6.08
N GLY A 259 9.49 18.00 -6.21
CA GLY A 259 9.05 19.23 -6.83
C GLY A 259 9.18 19.25 -8.35
N GLY A 260 8.91 20.40 -8.97
CA GLY A 260 8.86 20.52 -10.43
C GLY A 260 7.56 19.92 -10.98
N ASP A 261 7.69 18.95 -11.88
CA ASP A 261 6.58 18.22 -12.49
C ASP A 261 6.08 17.07 -11.57
N THR A 262 5.27 17.43 -10.57
CA THR A 262 4.99 16.60 -9.40
C THR A 262 3.89 15.56 -9.63
N ASP A 263 2.84 15.92 -10.35
CA ASP A 263 1.79 15.01 -10.82
C ASP A 263 2.37 13.93 -11.72
N THR A 264 3.14 14.28 -12.76
CA THR A 264 3.68 13.27 -13.66
C THR A 264 4.67 12.33 -12.97
N THR A 265 5.61 12.86 -12.19
CA THR A 265 6.58 11.98 -11.51
C THR A 265 5.94 11.08 -10.47
N ALA A 266 4.92 11.57 -9.76
CA ALA A 266 4.13 10.76 -8.83
C ALA A 266 3.25 9.74 -9.58
N ALA A 267 2.65 10.07 -10.73
CA ALA A 267 1.86 9.17 -11.55
C ALA A 267 2.69 8.00 -12.11
N ILE A 268 3.90 8.30 -12.61
CA ILE A 268 4.89 7.32 -13.08
C ILE A 268 5.28 6.38 -11.93
N ALA A 269 5.65 6.93 -10.77
CA ALA A 269 5.97 6.12 -9.59
C ALA A 269 4.77 5.28 -9.14
N GLY A 270 3.58 5.88 -9.14
CA GLY A 270 2.32 5.28 -8.72
C GLY A 270 1.93 4.05 -9.51
N GLY A 271 2.11 4.06 -10.83
CA GLY A 271 1.85 2.88 -11.66
C GLY A 271 2.69 1.66 -11.24
N LEU A 272 3.98 1.88 -10.95
CA LEU A 272 4.89 0.80 -10.53
C LEU A 272 4.70 0.40 -9.06
N LEU A 273 4.50 1.36 -8.15
CA LEU A 273 4.18 1.08 -6.74
C LEU A 273 2.86 0.32 -6.61
N GLY A 274 1.84 0.73 -7.39
CA GLY A 274 0.56 0.04 -7.49
C GLY A 274 0.70 -1.38 -8.04
N ALA A 275 1.55 -1.58 -9.06
CA ALA A 275 1.88 -2.90 -9.57
C ALA A 275 2.58 -3.80 -8.54
N ARG A 276 3.39 -3.24 -7.64
CA ARG A 276 4.12 -3.97 -6.60
C ARG A 276 3.23 -4.31 -5.39
N TRP A 277 2.52 -3.31 -4.89
CA TRP A 277 1.82 -3.35 -3.61
C TRP A 277 0.33 -3.67 -3.76
N GLY A 278 -0.25 -3.38 -4.92
CA GLY A 278 -1.64 -3.64 -5.24
C GLY A 278 -2.62 -2.57 -4.78
N ALA A 279 -3.84 -2.65 -5.29
CA ALA A 279 -4.92 -1.71 -4.99
C ALA A 279 -5.23 -1.67 -3.48
N SER A 280 -5.03 -2.78 -2.77
CA SER A 280 -5.24 -2.87 -1.32
C SER A 280 -4.24 -2.05 -0.51
N ALA A 281 -3.13 -1.59 -1.10
CA ALA A 281 -2.17 -0.70 -0.47
C ALA A 281 -2.48 0.80 -0.66
N VAL A 282 -3.40 1.15 -1.57
CA VAL A 282 -3.79 2.55 -1.78
C VAL A 282 -4.78 2.97 -0.68
N PRO A 283 -4.44 3.96 0.17
CA PRO A 283 -5.29 4.35 1.29
C PRO A 283 -6.71 4.72 0.90
N ALA A 284 -7.72 4.23 1.65
CA ALA A 284 -9.12 4.52 1.38
C ALA A 284 -9.45 6.01 1.38
N ARG A 285 -8.80 6.80 2.24
CA ARG A 285 -8.96 8.26 2.28
C ARG A 285 -8.64 8.94 0.95
N TRP A 286 -7.72 8.37 0.17
CA TRP A 286 -7.43 8.82 -1.19
C TRP A 286 -8.48 8.26 -2.15
N ARG A 287 -8.72 6.94 -2.11
CA ARG A 287 -9.71 6.27 -2.99
C ARG A 287 -11.11 6.89 -2.95
N ARG A 288 -11.54 7.41 -1.79
CA ARG A 288 -12.86 8.05 -1.61
C ARG A 288 -13.04 9.34 -2.39
N ILE A 289 -11.98 10.13 -2.56
CA ILE A 289 -12.07 11.47 -3.17
C ILE A 289 -11.51 11.53 -4.59
N MET A 290 -10.72 10.52 -4.99
CA MET A 290 -10.14 10.49 -6.32
C MET A 290 -11.21 10.42 -7.42
N HIS A 291 -11.14 11.38 -8.35
CA HIS A 291 -12.02 11.52 -9.50
C HIS A 291 -11.32 12.30 -10.61
N GLY A 292 -11.94 12.41 -11.78
CA GLY A 292 -11.43 13.21 -12.89
C GLY A 292 -11.92 12.65 -14.21
N TRP A 293 -11.47 13.20 -15.33
CA TRP A 293 -11.92 12.78 -16.66
C TRP A 293 -11.71 11.26 -16.87
N PRO A 294 -12.68 10.53 -17.48
CA PRO A 294 -13.94 11.00 -18.08
C PRO A 294 -15.14 10.99 -17.11
N GLY A 295 -14.89 11.12 -15.80
CA GLY A 295 -15.87 10.92 -14.73
C GLY A 295 -15.74 9.55 -14.05
N HIS A 296 -14.58 8.90 -14.17
CA HIS A 296 -14.30 7.65 -13.47
C HIS A 296 -14.06 7.90 -11.98
N THR A 297 -14.32 6.86 -11.18
CA THR A 297 -13.97 6.80 -9.76
C THR A 297 -12.87 5.77 -9.53
N SER A 298 -12.29 5.75 -8.33
CA SER A 298 -11.37 4.68 -7.90
C SER A 298 -11.91 3.26 -8.15
N ALA A 299 -13.21 3.06 -7.99
CA ALA A 299 -13.82 1.75 -8.21
C ALA A 299 -13.84 1.39 -9.71
N ASP A 300 -14.04 2.37 -10.59
CA ASP A 300 -13.97 2.19 -12.04
C ASP A 300 -12.54 1.90 -12.50
N LEU A 301 -11.53 2.57 -11.92
CA LEU A 301 -10.11 2.28 -12.18
C LEU A 301 -9.76 0.82 -11.86
N ILE A 302 -10.21 0.32 -10.70
CA ILE A 302 -10.01 -1.09 -10.29
C ILE A 302 -10.67 -2.03 -11.29
N ARG A 303 -11.93 -1.76 -11.66
CA ARG A 303 -12.69 -2.59 -12.61
C ARG A 303 -12.02 -2.62 -13.98
N LEU A 304 -11.61 -1.46 -14.48
CA LEU A 304 -10.97 -1.30 -15.78
C LEU A 304 -9.65 -2.06 -15.83
N ALA A 305 -8.78 -1.85 -14.85
CA ALA A 305 -7.49 -2.54 -14.75
C ALA A 305 -7.64 -4.07 -14.73
N ILE A 306 -8.59 -4.59 -13.94
CA ILE A 306 -8.87 -6.03 -13.90
C ILE A 306 -9.39 -6.54 -15.23
N LYS A 307 -10.29 -5.80 -15.89
CA LYS A 307 -10.84 -6.19 -17.18
C LYS A 307 -9.74 -6.23 -18.25
N THR A 308 -8.86 -5.23 -18.29
CA THR A 308 -7.68 -5.19 -19.16
C THR A 308 -6.78 -6.40 -18.91
N ALA A 309 -6.42 -6.68 -17.65
CA ALA A 309 -5.56 -7.81 -17.28
C ALA A 309 -6.15 -9.18 -17.62
N ARG A 310 -7.45 -9.24 -17.94
CA ARG A 310 -8.19 -10.45 -18.33
C ARG A 310 -8.55 -10.46 -19.81
N GLY A 311 -7.90 -9.63 -20.63
CA GLY A 311 -8.12 -9.57 -22.07
C GLY A 311 -9.54 -9.14 -22.43
N GLY A 312 -10.12 -8.23 -21.65
CA GLY A 312 -11.46 -7.69 -21.89
C GLY A 312 -12.63 -8.55 -21.39
N THR A 313 -12.35 -9.65 -20.67
CA THR A 313 -13.37 -10.61 -20.24
C THR A 313 -13.79 -10.47 -18.78
N ASP A 314 -15.08 -10.69 -18.51
CA ASP A 314 -15.63 -10.82 -17.16
C ASP A 314 -15.43 -12.23 -16.60
N ASP A 315 -15.58 -12.42 -15.28
CA ASP A 315 -15.60 -13.75 -14.67
C ASP A 315 -16.95 -14.43 -14.89
N ARG A 316 -17.05 -15.67 -14.42
CA ARG A 316 -18.30 -16.45 -14.52
C ARG A 316 -19.50 -15.79 -13.83
N HIS A 317 -19.30 -14.76 -13.02
CA HIS A 317 -20.32 -13.99 -12.34
C HIS A 317 -20.59 -12.64 -13.03
N GLY A 318 -19.96 -12.36 -14.17
CA GLY A 318 -20.06 -11.10 -14.89
C GLY A 318 -19.23 -9.97 -14.28
N TRP A 319 -18.35 -10.24 -13.30
CA TRP A 319 -17.49 -9.19 -12.72
C TRP A 319 -16.22 -9.01 -13.57
N PRO A 320 -15.75 -7.78 -13.85
CA PRO A 320 -16.17 -6.52 -13.21
C PRO A 320 -17.31 -5.73 -13.88
N SER A 321 -17.82 -6.14 -15.04
CA SER A 321 -18.75 -5.29 -15.81
C SER A 321 -20.23 -5.34 -15.38
N THR A 322 -20.65 -6.36 -14.63
CA THR A 322 -22.06 -6.55 -14.29
C THR A 322 -22.62 -5.40 -13.44
N ALA A 323 -23.85 -4.98 -13.76
CA ALA A 323 -24.59 -4.00 -12.97
C ALA A 323 -24.87 -4.50 -11.55
N THR A 324 -25.10 -5.81 -11.40
CA THR A 324 -25.40 -6.46 -10.12
C THR A 324 -24.77 -7.84 -10.05
N LEU A 325 -24.08 -8.14 -8.95
CA LEU A 325 -23.59 -9.48 -8.65
C LEU A 325 -24.66 -10.31 -7.95
N ASP A 326 -24.90 -11.49 -8.49
CA ASP A 326 -25.81 -12.46 -7.92
C ASP A 326 -25.15 -13.24 -6.76
N TYR A 327 -25.58 -12.91 -5.54
CA TYR A 327 -25.21 -13.61 -4.32
C TYR A 327 -26.31 -14.54 -3.77
N SER A 328 -27.39 -14.80 -4.53
CA SER A 328 -28.57 -15.59 -4.10
C SER A 328 -28.25 -17.01 -3.64
N ARG A 329 -27.11 -17.57 -4.07
CA ARG A 329 -26.63 -18.89 -3.64
C ARG A 329 -26.13 -18.91 -2.19
N PHE A 330 -25.77 -17.76 -1.63
CA PHE A 330 -25.33 -17.64 -0.24
C PHE A 330 -26.56 -17.53 0.67
N ARG A 331 -26.57 -18.30 1.77
CA ARG A 331 -27.64 -18.23 2.79
C ARG A 331 -27.28 -17.23 3.88
N GLY A 332 -28.26 -16.62 4.54
CA GLY A 332 -28.02 -15.68 5.65
C GLY A 332 -27.53 -14.29 5.21
N THR A 333 -27.75 -13.93 3.95
CA THR A 333 -27.40 -12.61 3.38
C THR A 333 -28.25 -11.45 3.92
N HIS A 334 -29.37 -11.76 4.58
CA HIS A 334 -30.33 -10.82 5.18
C HIS A 334 -30.02 -10.42 6.63
N HIS A 335 -28.95 -10.95 7.22
CA HIS A 335 -28.57 -10.58 8.58
C HIS A 335 -28.26 -9.08 8.67
N LEU A 336 -28.80 -8.42 9.69
CA LEU A 336 -28.60 -7.00 9.95
C LEU A 336 -28.72 -6.73 11.44
N THR A 337 -27.80 -5.95 11.99
CA THR A 337 -27.85 -5.43 13.37
C THR A 337 -27.15 -4.07 13.44
N THR A 338 -27.18 -3.45 14.61
CA THR A 338 -26.45 -2.21 14.88
C THR A 338 -25.16 -2.53 15.63
N HIS A 339 -24.11 -1.77 15.38
CA HIS A 339 -22.83 -1.92 16.08
C HIS A 339 -23.02 -1.63 17.58
N PRO A 340 -22.47 -2.45 18.49
CA PRO A 340 -22.73 -2.34 19.93
C PRO A 340 -22.26 -1.04 20.58
N HIS A 341 -21.35 -0.32 19.91
CA HIS A 341 -20.71 0.89 20.43
C HIS A 341 -20.99 2.16 19.60
N ASP A 342 -21.76 2.06 18.51
CA ASP A 342 -22.15 3.20 17.68
C ASP A 342 -23.47 2.90 16.95
N ASP A 343 -24.55 3.57 17.37
CA ASP A 343 -25.89 3.38 16.82
C ASP A 343 -26.03 3.81 15.35
N GLY A 344 -25.06 4.59 14.83
CA GLY A 344 -25.00 5.00 13.43
C GLY A 344 -24.26 4.02 12.52
N VAL A 345 -23.74 2.90 13.03
CA VAL A 345 -23.08 1.87 12.22
C VAL A 345 -23.95 0.61 12.15
N LEU A 346 -24.42 0.28 10.95
CA LEU A 346 -25.15 -0.95 10.65
C LEU A 346 -24.19 -2.05 10.22
N LEU A 347 -24.38 -3.26 10.74
CA LEU A 347 -23.58 -4.45 10.45
C LEU A 347 -24.45 -5.47 9.73
N GLY A 348 -24.15 -5.77 8.46
CA GLY A 348 -25.05 -6.58 7.65
C GLY A 348 -24.41 -7.53 6.64
N GLY A 349 -25.26 -8.39 6.09
CA GLY A 349 -25.02 -9.13 4.86
C GLY A 349 -25.37 -8.29 3.62
N VAL A 350 -25.17 -8.84 2.42
CA VAL A 350 -25.35 -8.07 1.17
C VAL A 350 -26.79 -7.63 0.90
N ASP A 351 -27.81 -8.32 1.41
CA ASP A 351 -29.21 -7.91 1.23
C ASP A 351 -29.53 -6.62 2.01
N ALA A 352 -28.71 -6.26 2.99
CA ALA A 352 -28.83 -4.99 3.72
C ALA A 352 -28.63 -3.78 2.81
N VAL A 353 -27.89 -3.93 1.70
CA VAL A 353 -27.67 -2.86 0.72
C VAL A 353 -29.00 -2.38 0.12
N SER A 354 -29.95 -3.27 -0.14
CA SER A 354 -31.24 -2.88 -0.72
C SER A 354 -32.34 -2.61 0.31
N THR A 355 -32.12 -2.98 1.58
CA THR A 355 -33.18 -3.01 2.61
C THR A 355 -32.95 -2.06 3.78
N ALA A 356 -31.69 -1.65 4.04
CA ALA A 356 -31.36 -0.77 5.14
C ALA A 356 -31.36 0.71 4.71
N HIS A 357 -31.54 1.61 5.69
CA HIS A 357 -31.38 3.05 5.52
C HIS A 357 -30.00 3.49 6.00
N TYR A 358 -29.18 4.02 5.09
CA TYR A 358 -27.81 4.46 5.33
C TYR A 358 -27.48 5.66 4.43
N ASP A 359 -26.43 6.41 4.79
CA ASP A 359 -25.88 7.51 4.00
C ASP A 359 -24.60 7.09 3.25
N ALA A 360 -23.89 6.07 3.74
CA ALA A 360 -22.68 5.53 3.12
C ALA A 360 -22.53 4.00 3.34
N VAL A 361 -21.80 3.34 2.45
CA VAL A 361 -21.57 1.89 2.46
C VAL A 361 -20.08 1.55 2.39
N VAL A 362 -19.65 0.70 3.32
CA VAL A 362 -18.32 0.05 3.30
C VAL A 362 -18.51 -1.43 2.98
N SER A 363 -18.16 -1.80 1.75
CA SER A 363 -18.32 -3.16 1.22
C SER A 363 -17.01 -3.94 1.37
N LEU A 364 -17.05 -5.10 2.04
CA LEU A 364 -15.90 -6.00 2.19
C LEU A 364 -15.91 -7.15 1.17
N CYS A 365 -16.73 -7.02 0.13
CA CYS A 365 -16.89 -7.94 -0.98
C CYS A 365 -17.03 -7.15 -2.29
N ARG A 366 -16.87 -7.85 -3.43
CA ARG A 366 -17.07 -7.24 -4.74
C ARG A 366 -18.51 -6.77 -4.90
N MET A 367 -18.68 -5.62 -5.54
CA MET A 367 -19.98 -5.10 -5.93
C MET A 367 -20.03 -4.85 -7.46
N GLY A 368 -21.21 -4.99 -8.02
CA GLY A 368 -21.57 -4.61 -9.38
C GLY A 368 -21.66 -3.09 -9.52
N THR A 369 -21.60 -2.62 -10.75
CA THR A 369 -21.42 -1.20 -11.09
C THR A 369 -22.57 -0.29 -10.64
N GLN A 370 -23.75 -0.84 -10.36
CA GLN A 370 -24.96 -0.09 -9.99
C GLN A 370 -25.62 -0.61 -8.70
N GLN A 371 -24.96 -1.48 -7.93
CA GLN A 371 -25.57 -2.09 -6.74
C GLN A 371 -25.71 -1.13 -5.55
N VAL A 372 -24.86 -0.10 -5.48
CA VAL A 372 -24.82 0.84 -4.38
C VAL A 372 -24.96 2.24 -4.96
N SER A 373 -26.01 2.95 -4.54
CA SER A 373 -26.31 4.33 -5.00
C SER A 373 -25.82 5.43 -4.05
N ALA A 374 -25.49 5.07 -2.80
CA ALA A 374 -24.93 5.98 -1.82
C ALA A 374 -23.40 6.10 -1.97
N GLU A 375 -22.77 6.96 -1.15
CA GLU A 375 -21.31 6.99 -1.08
C GLU A 375 -20.79 5.60 -0.72
N HIS A 376 -19.83 5.10 -1.51
CA HIS A 376 -19.47 3.70 -1.49
C HIS A 376 -17.95 3.53 -1.59
N ILE A 377 -17.43 2.65 -0.73
CA ILE A 377 -16.03 2.26 -0.74
C ILE A 377 -15.91 0.74 -0.60
N GLU A 378 -15.19 0.13 -1.54
CA GLU A 378 -14.94 -1.31 -1.58
C GLU A 378 -13.58 -1.65 -0.96
N PHE A 379 -13.55 -2.70 -0.15
CA PHE A 379 -12.34 -3.32 0.38
C PHE A 379 -12.32 -4.78 -0.03
N ARG A 380 -11.18 -5.23 -0.53
CA ARG A 380 -10.99 -6.61 -0.92
C ARG A 380 -10.54 -7.43 0.27
N LEU A 381 -11.50 -8.03 0.96
CA LEU A 381 -11.23 -9.09 1.93
C LEU A 381 -11.85 -10.40 1.45
N VAL A 382 -11.10 -11.48 1.59
CA VAL A 382 -11.53 -12.85 1.25
C VAL A 382 -11.37 -13.78 2.45
N ASP A 383 -12.22 -14.81 2.52
CA ASP A 383 -12.25 -15.76 3.63
C ASP A 383 -11.24 -16.93 3.45
N ASP A 384 -10.47 -16.92 2.37
CA ASP A 384 -9.54 -17.98 1.92
C ASP A 384 -8.12 -17.82 2.49
N GLY A 385 -8.01 -17.54 3.80
CA GLY A 385 -6.74 -17.50 4.54
C GLY A 385 -5.93 -16.20 4.38
N HIS A 386 -4.91 -16.04 5.24
CA HIS A 386 -4.05 -14.84 5.27
C HIS A 386 -3.35 -14.53 3.94
N GLU A 387 -2.80 -15.54 3.25
CA GLU A 387 -2.07 -15.34 1.99
C GLU A 387 -2.94 -14.84 0.83
N SER A 388 -4.26 -15.04 0.91
CA SER A 388 -5.20 -14.52 -0.09
C SER A 388 -5.56 -13.05 0.13
N ASN A 389 -5.17 -12.46 1.28
CA ASN A 389 -5.43 -11.06 1.60
C ASN A 389 -4.10 -10.29 1.58
N ALA A 390 -3.89 -9.46 0.55
CA ALA A 390 -2.75 -8.54 0.51
C ALA A 390 -2.88 -7.54 1.68
N HIS A 391 -1.81 -7.38 2.47
CA HIS A 391 -1.70 -6.40 3.55
C HIS A 391 -2.85 -6.45 4.56
N LEU A 392 -3.23 -7.66 4.99
CA LEU A 392 -4.45 -7.90 5.79
C LEU A 392 -4.65 -6.90 6.95
N ASP A 393 -3.63 -6.69 7.77
CA ASP A 393 -3.69 -5.76 8.92
C ASP A 393 -3.97 -4.31 8.49
N PHE A 394 -3.34 -3.87 7.40
CA PHE A 394 -3.56 -2.55 6.84
C PHE A 394 -5.00 -2.44 6.31
N VAL A 395 -5.48 -3.41 5.54
CA VAL A 395 -6.82 -3.38 4.94
C VAL A 395 -7.92 -3.37 5.99
N ILE A 396 -7.81 -4.21 7.03
CA ILE A 396 -8.77 -4.23 8.15
C ILE A 396 -8.76 -2.89 8.89
N ASN A 397 -7.58 -2.33 9.16
CA ASN A 397 -7.48 -1.04 9.83
C ASN A 397 -8.00 0.11 8.97
N ASP A 398 -7.68 0.14 7.68
CA ASP A 398 -8.12 1.17 6.73
C ASP A 398 -9.65 1.12 6.53
N ALA A 399 -10.25 -0.07 6.49
CA ALA A 399 -11.71 -0.24 6.47
C ALA A 399 -12.37 0.30 7.75
N ALA A 400 -11.82 -0.04 8.91
CA ALA A 400 -12.35 0.44 10.19
C ALA A 400 -12.17 1.96 10.38
N GLN A 401 -11.04 2.52 9.96
CA GLN A 401 -10.81 3.97 9.95
C GLN A 401 -11.73 4.68 8.96
N THR A 402 -12.07 4.04 7.84
CA THR A 402 -13.05 4.60 6.89
C THR A 402 -14.44 4.67 7.48
N VAL A 403 -14.88 3.61 8.19
CA VAL A 403 -16.14 3.66 8.98
C VAL A 403 -16.07 4.81 9.99
N LYS A 404 -14.97 4.95 10.72
CA LYS A 404 -14.77 6.03 11.70
C LYS A 404 -14.88 7.42 11.08
N SER A 405 -14.16 7.68 9.97
CA SER A 405 -14.21 8.96 9.25
C SER A 405 -15.63 9.31 8.79
N LEU A 406 -16.34 8.35 8.20
CA LEU A 406 -17.72 8.55 7.76
C LEU A 406 -18.65 8.88 8.94
N ARG A 407 -18.43 8.26 10.11
CA ARG A 407 -19.18 8.56 11.33
C ARG A 407 -18.84 9.94 11.91
N GLU A 408 -17.59 10.36 11.85
CA GLU A 408 -17.14 11.71 12.22
C GLU A 408 -17.74 12.78 11.27
N GLU A 409 -17.98 12.43 10.01
CA GLU A 409 -18.73 13.24 9.03
C GLU A 409 -20.26 13.23 9.27
N GLY A 410 -20.74 12.51 10.30
CA GLY A 410 -22.15 12.46 10.69
C GLY A 410 -23.01 11.44 9.92
N LYS A 411 -22.42 10.64 9.02
CA LYS A 411 -23.15 9.70 8.14
C LYS A 411 -23.55 8.43 8.86
N ARG A 412 -24.71 7.87 8.57
CA ARG A 412 -25.06 6.50 8.95
C ARG A 412 -24.40 5.53 7.98
N VAL A 413 -23.64 4.57 8.51
CA VAL A 413 -22.77 3.70 7.69
C VAL A 413 -23.27 2.26 7.70
N LEU A 414 -23.43 1.65 6.53
CA LEU A 414 -23.57 0.21 6.39
C LEU A 414 -22.20 -0.43 6.16
N LEU A 415 -21.72 -1.21 7.13
CA LEU A 415 -20.56 -2.10 6.97
C LEU A 415 -21.06 -3.51 6.66
N HIS A 416 -20.69 -4.05 5.50
CA HIS A 416 -21.19 -5.36 5.10
C HIS A 416 -20.17 -6.22 4.33
N CYS A 417 -20.46 -7.51 4.30
CA CYS A 417 -19.88 -8.48 3.38
C CYS A 417 -21.02 -9.38 2.88
N VAL A 418 -20.74 -10.45 2.14
CA VAL A 418 -21.80 -11.28 1.56
C VAL A 418 -22.77 -11.82 2.63
N GLN A 419 -22.29 -12.51 3.66
CA GLN A 419 -23.14 -13.16 4.68
C GLN A 419 -23.05 -12.52 6.07
N ALA A 420 -22.23 -11.48 6.26
CA ALA A 420 -21.89 -10.92 7.58
C ALA A 420 -21.30 -11.92 8.60
N HIS A 421 -20.88 -13.12 8.18
CA HIS A 421 -20.35 -14.12 9.10
C HIS A 421 -18.91 -13.82 9.52
N SER A 422 -18.07 -13.34 8.61
CA SER A 422 -16.62 -13.30 8.83
C SER A 422 -15.99 -11.93 8.71
N ARG A 423 -15.99 -11.34 7.52
CA ARG A 423 -15.36 -10.03 7.26
C ARG A 423 -16.03 -8.88 8.01
N THR A 424 -17.37 -8.80 7.97
CA THR A 424 -18.14 -7.76 8.69
C THR A 424 -17.80 -7.71 10.18
N PRO A 425 -17.93 -8.82 10.96
CA PRO A 425 -17.60 -8.79 12.38
C PRO A 425 -16.12 -8.50 12.65
N SER A 426 -15.18 -8.92 11.78
CA SER A 426 -13.77 -8.57 11.93
C SER A 426 -13.53 -7.06 11.81
N VAL A 427 -14.03 -6.41 10.76
CA VAL A 427 -13.84 -4.95 10.61
C VAL A 427 -14.61 -4.17 11.70
N ALA A 428 -15.80 -4.64 12.09
CA ALA A 428 -16.55 -4.07 13.22
C ALA A 428 -15.78 -4.19 14.55
N ALA A 429 -15.11 -5.33 14.80
CA ALA A 429 -14.26 -5.51 15.97
C ALA A 429 -13.07 -4.53 15.94
N ARG A 430 -12.42 -4.35 14.79
CA ARG A 430 -11.35 -3.36 14.65
C ARG A 430 -11.87 -1.94 14.90
N TYR A 431 -13.06 -1.61 14.41
CA TYR A 431 -13.70 -0.34 14.67
C TYR A 431 -13.97 -0.13 16.18
N SER A 432 -14.43 -1.16 16.90
CA SER A 432 -14.55 -1.12 18.37
C SER A 432 -13.22 -0.81 19.06
N VAL A 433 -12.11 -1.40 18.59
CA VAL A 433 -10.76 -1.11 19.10
C VAL A 433 -10.40 0.37 18.88
N LEU A 434 -10.69 0.93 17.71
CA LEU A 434 -10.45 2.35 17.40
C LEU A 434 -11.28 3.32 18.26
N LEU A 435 -12.40 2.84 18.81
CA LEU A 435 -13.24 3.56 19.78
C LEU A 435 -12.79 3.34 21.24
N GLY A 436 -11.74 2.56 21.50
CA GLY A 436 -11.31 2.18 22.85
C GLY A 436 -12.30 1.26 23.57
N ARG A 437 -13.09 0.48 22.82
CA ARG A 437 -14.12 -0.43 23.35
C ARG A 437 -13.72 -1.90 23.15
N ASN A 438 -14.39 -2.79 23.87
CA ASN A 438 -14.10 -4.22 23.80
C ASN A 438 -14.58 -4.82 22.45
N PRO A 439 -13.68 -5.35 21.60
CA PRO A 439 -14.07 -5.94 20.32
C PRO A 439 -14.92 -7.21 20.45
N LEU A 440 -14.91 -7.89 21.59
CA LEU A 440 -15.70 -9.11 21.80
C LEU A 440 -17.20 -8.83 21.82
N ASP A 441 -17.63 -7.61 22.15
CA ASP A 441 -19.04 -7.22 22.21
C ASP A 441 -19.71 -7.30 20.83
N VAL A 442 -18.93 -7.18 19.74
CA VAL A 442 -19.40 -7.37 18.37
C VAL A 442 -19.93 -8.79 18.15
N ARG A 443 -19.29 -9.81 18.75
CA ARG A 443 -19.75 -11.21 18.65
C ARG A 443 -21.04 -11.44 19.44
N THR A 444 -21.26 -10.67 20.51
CA THR A 444 -22.52 -10.69 21.25
C THR A 444 -23.64 -10.05 20.42
N ALA A 445 -23.36 -8.91 19.77
CA ALA A 445 -24.31 -8.21 18.90
C ALA A 445 -24.62 -8.98 17.59
N MET A 446 -23.68 -9.81 17.12
CA MET A 446 -23.80 -10.63 15.91
C MET A 446 -23.74 -12.13 16.26
N PRO A 447 -24.82 -12.76 16.75
CA PRO A 447 -24.80 -14.16 17.19
C PRO A 447 -24.45 -15.18 16.08
N TRP A 448 -24.67 -14.80 14.82
CA TRP A 448 -24.28 -15.55 13.61
C TRP A 448 -22.81 -15.36 13.22
N ALA A 449 -22.06 -14.46 13.87
CA ALA A 449 -20.65 -14.21 13.54
C ALA A 449 -19.80 -15.48 13.74
N ARG A 450 -19.07 -15.83 12.70
CA ARG A 450 -18.09 -16.93 12.61
C ARG A 450 -16.84 -16.42 11.87
N PRO A 451 -16.12 -15.42 12.42
CA PRO A 451 -14.95 -14.85 11.76
C PRO A 451 -13.83 -15.87 11.63
N LYS A 452 -13.17 -15.84 10.47
CA LYS A 452 -11.94 -16.59 10.26
C LYS A 452 -10.88 -16.11 11.23
N THR A 453 -10.10 -17.06 11.77
CA THR A 453 -9.10 -16.80 12.83
C THR A 453 -8.14 -15.69 12.45
N ASP A 454 -7.58 -15.71 11.24
CA ASP A 454 -6.61 -14.70 10.79
C ASP A 454 -7.22 -13.29 10.73
N LEU A 455 -8.43 -13.17 10.16
CA LEU A 455 -9.15 -11.89 10.08
C LEU A 455 -9.50 -11.37 11.48
N TRP A 456 -9.93 -12.25 12.37
CA TRP A 456 -10.28 -11.87 13.75
C TRP A 456 -9.04 -11.42 14.53
N ASN A 457 -7.95 -12.19 14.45
CA ASN A 457 -6.70 -11.88 15.13
C ASN A 457 -6.14 -10.54 14.66
N SER A 458 -6.12 -10.32 13.35
CA SER A 458 -5.73 -9.03 12.76
C SER A 458 -6.58 -7.87 13.29
N ALA A 459 -7.91 -8.06 13.36
CA ALA A 459 -8.84 -7.04 13.82
C ALA A 459 -8.69 -6.67 15.31
N VAL A 460 -8.51 -7.66 16.19
CA VAL A 460 -8.46 -7.43 17.64
C VAL A 460 -7.06 -7.16 18.17
N THR A 461 -6.03 -7.45 17.38
CA THR A 461 -4.65 -7.08 17.73
C THR A 461 -4.52 -5.57 17.60
N PRO A 462 -3.96 -4.88 18.61
CA PRO A 462 -3.60 -3.47 18.48
C PRO A 462 -2.62 -3.29 17.31
N THR A 463 -3.14 -2.79 16.20
CA THR A 463 -2.33 -2.27 15.08
C THR A 463 -1.78 -0.91 15.52
N ALA A 464 -0.50 -0.64 15.21
CA ALA A 464 0.11 0.67 15.40
C ALA A 464 -0.85 1.75 14.89
N VAL A 465 -1.00 2.81 15.68
CA VAL A 465 -1.88 3.94 15.38
C VAL A 465 -1.49 4.54 14.03
N THR A 466 -2.48 4.98 13.25
CA THR A 466 -2.29 5.72 11.99
C THR A 466 -1.49 7.02 12.26
N PRO A 467 -0.59 7.46 11.36
CA PRO A 467 0.44 8.45 11.65
C PRO A 467 -0.10 9.79 12.13
N THR A 468 0.10 10.03 13.42
CA THR A 468 0.06 11.36 14.03
C THR A 468 1.49 11.82 14.27
N GLY A 469 2.27 11.99 13.21
CA GLY A 469 3.58 12.67 13.22
C GLY A 469 4.47 12.36 14.43
N GLY A 470 4.66 11.07 14.76
CA GLY A 470 5.47 10.65 15.90
C GLY A 470 6.90 11.20 15.81
N THR A 471 7.41 11.71 16.92
CA THR A 471 8.83 12.09 17.04
C THR A 471 9.68 10.83 17.03
N MET A 472 10.78 10.81 16.27
CA MET A 472 11.71 9.67 16.29
C MET A 472 12.18 9.38 17.73
N PRO A 473 12.06 8.14 18.23
CA PRO A 473 12.48 7.79 19.58
C PRO A 473 13.98 7.98 19.76
N THR A 474 14.40 8.51 20.91
CA THR A 474 15.82 8.52 21.28
C THR A 474 16.24 7.11 21.65
N ILE A 475 17.23 6.55 20.96
CA ILE A 475 17.77 5.23 21.25
C ILE A 475 19.02 5.38 22.11
N THR A 476 19.06 4.71 23.26
CA THR A 476 20.23 4.63 24.13
C THR A 476 20.62 3.17 24.37
N VAL A 477 21.89 2.94 24.74
CA VAL A 477 22.41 1.60 25.01
C VAL A 477 22.91 1.53 26.45
N VAL A 478 22.32 0.65 27.24
CA VAL A 478 22.70 0.39 28.63
C VAL A 478 23.22 -1.02 28.77
N GLU A 479 24.32 -1.18 29.51
CA GLU A 479 24.76 -2.49 29.97
C GLU A 479 24.10 -2.78 31.33
N GLY A 480 23.41 -3.91 31.46
CA GLY A 480 22.80 -4.30 32.73
C GLY A 480 21.68 -5.32 32.64
N ASP A 481 20.99 -5.51 33.76
CA ASP A 481 19.82 -6.38 33.88
C ASP A 481 18.55 -5.58 33.57
N ILE A 482 17.89 -5.93 32.47
CA ILE A 482 16.64 -5.31 32.01
C ILE A 482 15.53 -5.35 33.05
N THR A 483 15.55 -6.32 33.97
CA THR A 483 14.52 -6.48 35.00
C THR A 483 14.59 -5.42 36.11
N THR A 484 15.69 -4.68 36.18
CA THR A 484 15.94 -3.65 37.21
C THR A 484 15.61 -2.23 36.76
N LEU A 485 15.32 -2.05 35.46
CA LEU A 485 15.06 -0.73 34.88
C LEU A 485 13.71 -0.16 35.30
N ASP A 486 13.70 1.14 35.54
CA ASP A 486 12.49 1.93 35.83
C ASP A 486 12.02 2.59 34.53
N VAL A 487 11.11 1.91 33.84
CA VAL A 487 10.56 2.29 32.53
C VAL A 487 9.07 1.90 32.46
N ASP A 488 8.31 2.49 31.56
CA ASP A 488 6.89 2.18 31.44
C ASP A 488 6.63 0.74 30.98
N ALA A 489 7.47 0.23 30.07
CA ALA A 489 7.39 -1.15 29.61
C ALA A 489 8.77 -1.80 29.39
N VAL A 490 8.89 -3.06 29.82
CA VAL A 490 10.01 -3.94 29.48
C VAL A 490 9.56 -4.94 28.42
N VAL A 491 10.35 -5.11 27.37
CA VAL A 491 10.08 -6.11 26.33
C VAL A 491 10.75 -7.42 26.71
N ASN A 492 9.97 -8.49 26.67
CA ASN A 492 10.42 -9.85 26.89
C ASN A 492 10.57 -10.58 25.55
N ALA A 493 11.78 -11.05 25.25
CA ALA A 493 12.02 -11.97 24.14
C ALA A 493 11.54 -13.39 24.52
N ALA A 494 10.24 -13.60 24.36
CA ALA A 494 9.54 -14.81 24.73
C ALA A 494 9.60 -15.87 23.63
N ASN A 495 9.18 -17.08 23.97
CA ASN A 495 8.88 -18.13 23.00
C ASN A 495 7.35 -18.19 22.75
N SER A 496 6.93 -18.81 21.65
CA SER A 496 5.51 -18.90 21.27
C SER A 496 4.60 -19.54 22.33
N ARG A 497 5.14 -20.29 23.29
CA ARG A 497 4.31 -20.87 24.37
C ARG A 497 3.83 -19.82 25.38
N LEU A 498 4.53 -18.70 25.56
CA LEU A 498 4.28 -17.67 26.59
C LEU A 498 4.33 -18.16 28.07
N LEU A 499 4.64 -19.42 28.32
CA LEU A 499 4.63 -20.00 29.67
C LEU A 499 6.02 -19.97 30.34
N GLY A 500 6.82 -18.95 30.01
CA GLY A 500 8.21 -18.80 30.44
C GLY A 500 9.22 -19.67 29.66
N GLY A 501 10.48 -19.54 30.06
CA GLY A 501 11.62 -20.06 29.31
C GLY A 501 12.98 -19.72 29.96
N GLY A 502 14.05 -19.81 29.17
CA GLY A 502 15.41 -19.46 29.58
C GLY A 502 15.81 -18.01 29.24
N GLY A 503 17.06 -17.63 29.53
CA GLY A 503 17.58 -16.31 29.17
C GLY A 503 16.81 -15.15 29.81
N VAL A 504 16.54 -14.11 29.00
CA VAL A 504 15.82 -12.91 29.45
C VAL A 504 14.37 -13.20 29.88
N ASP A 505 13.71 -14.15 29.21
CA ASP A 505 12.34 -14.58 29.55
C ASP A 505 12.28 -15.19 30.96
N GLY A 506 13.21 -16.10 31.26
CA GLY A 506 13.34 -16.64 32.60
C GLY A 506 13.68 -15.58 33.66
N ALA A 507 14.50 -14.58 33.31
CA ALA A 507 14.85 -13.48 34.22
C ALA A 507 13.63 -12.61 34.55
N ILE A 508 12.87 -12.21 33.53
CA ILE A 508 11.64 -11.40 33.67
C ILE A 508 10.60 -12.14 34.51
N HIS A 509 10.35 -13.42 34.23
CA HIS A 509 9.41 -14.22 35.03
C HIS A 509 9.83 -14.37 36.50
N ARG A 510 11.14 -14.51 36.79
CA ARG A 510 11.65 -14.56 38.17
C ARG A 510 11.49 -13.22 38.88
N ALA A 511 11.83 -12.12 38.20
CA ALA A 511 11.78 -10.77 38.77
C ALA A 511 10.34 -10.29 39.00
N GLY A 512 9.45 -10.47 38.03
CA GLY A 512 8.05 -10.07 38.14
C GLY A 512 7.21 -11.01 39.00
N GLY A 513 7.65 -12.26 39.20
CA GLY A 513 6.98 -13.27 40.02
C GLY A 513 5.75 -13.88 39.34
N ALA A 514 4.94 -14.59 40.14
CA ALA A 514 3.84 -15.42 39.64
C ALA A 514 2.80 -14.65 38.81
N ALA A 515 2.63 -13.34 39.05
CA ALA A 515 1.64 -12.50 38.36
C ALA A 515 1.82 -12.49 36.83
N ILE A 516 3.07 -12.50 36.34
CA ILE A 516 3.35 -12.56 34.89
C ILE A 516 2.87 -13.88 34.32
N LEU A 517 3.22 -15.00 34.97
CA LEU A 517 2.85 -16.33 34.48
C LEU A 517 1.33 -16.54 34.50
N GLU A 518 0.63 -16.07 35.54
CA GLU A 518 -0.83 -16.15 35.60
C GLU A 518 -1.48 -15.30 34.50
N ALA A 519 -0.98 -14.09 34.23
CA ALA A 519 -1.45 -13.29 33.10
C ALA A 519 -1.22 -13.98 31.74
N CYS A 520 -0.05 -14.60 31.54
CA CYS A 520 0.23 -15.40 30.35
C CYS A 520 -0.69 -16.62 30.22
N LYS A 521 -1.02 -17.31 31.32
CA LYS A 521 -1.98 -18.42 31.31
C LYS A 521 -3.38 -17.95 30.93
N VAL A 522 -3.82 -16.79 31.42
CA VAL A 522 -5.10 -16.20 31.00
C VAL A 522 -5.09 -15.97 29.49
N LEU A 523 -4.04 -15.36 28.94
CA LEU A 523 -3.90 -15.18 27.48
C LEU A 523 -3.94 -16.52 26.73
N ARG A 524 -3.20 -17.53 27.20
CA ARG A 524 -3.18 -18.88 26.61
C ARG A 524 -4.52 -19.62 26.71
N ASN A 525 -5.35 -19.31 27.69
CA ASN A 525 -6.67 -19.94 27.85
C ASN A 525 -7.79 -19.16 27.13
N THR A 526 -7.51 -17.96 26.62
CA THR A 526 -8.51 -17.07 26.05
C THR A 526 -8.13 -16.64 24.64
N SER A 527 -7.32 -15.58 24.50
CA SER A 527 -7.05 -14.90 23.23
C SER A 527 -5.96 -15.57 22.39
N LEU A 528 -5.08 -16.38 23.00
CA LEU A 528 -3.94 -17.01 22.34
C LEU A 528 -3.86 -18.54 22.64
N PRO A 529 -4.90 -19.33 22.34
CA PRO A 529 -4.94 -20.77 22.63
C PRO A 529 -3.77 -21.54 21.99
N ASP A 530 -3.34 -21.12 20.80
CA ASP A 530 -2.24 -21.73 20.05
C ASP A 530 -0.87 -21.12 20.40
N GLY A 531 -0.84 -20.03 21.18
CA GLY A 531 0.36 -19.29 21.53
C GLY A 531 0.56 -18.01 20.74
N LEU A 532 1.68 -17.33 20.99
CA LEU A 532 2.03 -16.08 20.32
C LEU A 532 2.80 -16.38 19.01
N PRO A 533 2.30 -15.93 17.85
CA PRO A 533 3.01 -16.10 16.58
C PRO A 533 4.36 -15.37 16.56
N VAL A 534 5.28 -15.85 15.72
CA VAL A 534 6.56 -15.18 15.47
C VAL A 534 6.31 -13.80 14.87
N GLY A 535 6.97 -12.78 15.42
CA GLY A 535 6.84 -11.37 15.01
C GLY A 535 5.68 -10.62 15.68
N ALA A 536 4.83 -11.30 16.46
CA ALA A 536 3.72 -10.69 17.20
C ALA A 536 4.12 -10.29 18.62
N ALA A 537 3.36 -9.37 19.24
CA ALA A 537 3.58 -8.90 20.60
C ALA A 537 2.26 -8.82 21.41
N VAL A 538 2.33 -9.03 22.72
CA VAL A 538 1.19 -8.90 23.65
C VAL A 538 1.68 -8.40 25.02
N ALA A 539 0.84 -7.65 25.74
CA ALA A 539 1.18 -7.11 27.05
C ALA A 539 0.62 -7.94 28.22
N THR A 540 1.35 -7.94 29.33
CA THR A 540 0.90 -8.38 30.66
C THR A 540 1.36 -7.38 31.73
N THR A 541 0.91 -7.57 32.97
CA THR A 541 1.48 -6.87 34.13
C THR A 541 2.95 -7.22 34.31
N ALA A 542 3.77 -6.27 34.76
CA ALA A 542 5.15 -6.55 35.14
C ALA A 542 5.31 -7.19 36.54
N GLY A 543 4.21 -7.40 37.26
CA GLY A 543 4.21 -7.99 38.58
C GLY A 543 5.01 -7.16 39.59
N LYS A 544 6.09 -7.72 40.13
CA LYS A 544 6.95 -7.08 41.14
C LYS A 544 8.08 -6.20 40.58
N MET A 545 8.26 -6.16 39.26
CA MET A 545 9.30 -5.33 38.64
C MET A 545 9.00 -3.83 38.80
N LYS A 546 10.03 -2.99 38.66
CA LYS A 546 9.87 -1.52 38.65
C LYS A 546 9.08 -1.03 37.43
N ALA A 547 9.24 -1.73 36.30
CA ALA A 547 8.47 -1.44 35.11
C ALA A 547 6.98 -1.66 35.36
N ARG A 548 6.11 -0.92 34.63
CA ARG A 548 4.65 -1.04 34.81
C ARG A 548 4.09 -2.25 34.05
N ASN A 549 4.59 -2.46 32.83
CA ASN A 549 4.12 -3.50 31.91
C ASN A 549 5.27 -4.37 31.39
N VAL A 550 4.94 -5.62 31.04
CA VAL A 550 5.82 -6.49 30.25
C VAL A 550 5.17 -6.75 28.90
N ILE A 551 5.91 -6.48 27.83
CA ILE A 551 5.47 -6.75 26.45
C ILE A 551 6.20 -8.01 25.97
N HIS A 552 5.48 -9.11 25.82
CA HIS A 552 6.01 -10.37 25.33
C HIS A 552 6.00 -10.36 23.81
N THR A 553 7.14 -10.66 23.20
CA THR A 553 7.27 -10.75 21.73
C THR A 553 8.11 -11.96 21.35
N VAL A 554 7.82 -12.56 20.19
CA VAL A 554 8.53 -13.75 19.70
C VAL A 554 9.36 -13.40 18.48
N GLY A 555 10.69 -13.46 18.62
CA GLY A 555 11.59 -13.33 17.47
C GLY A 555 11.67 -14.63 16.63
N PRO A 556 12.05 -14.57 15.35
CA PRO A 556 12.32 -15.77 14.56
C PRO A 556 13.62 -16.46 15.00
N ARG A 557 13.75 -17.75 14.68
CA ARG A 557 15.06 -18.41 14.65
C ARG A 557 15.79 -18.03 13.36
N TYR A 558 17.09 -17.88 13.46
CA TYR A 558 17.94 -17.62 12.30
C TYR A 558 17.98 -18.84 11.37
N SER A 559 18.02 -18.56 10.06
CA SER A 559 18.08 -19.55 8.98
C SER A 559 19.07 -19.06 7.93
N ASP A 560 20.00 -19.92 7.50
CA ASP A 560 20.96 -19.60 6.43
C ASP A 560 20.35 -19.77 5.03
N THR A 561 19.15 -20.34 4.92
CA THR A 561 18.50 -20.67 3.63
C THR A 561 17.23 -19.87 3.35
N GLU A 562 16.65 -19.24 4.36
CA GLU A 562 15.45 -18.40 4.23
C GLU A 562 15.75 -16.99 4.75
N ASP A 563 15.51 -15.96 3.94
CA ASP A 563 15.57 -14.59 4.44
C ASP A 563 14.37 -14.30 5.35
N LEU A 564 14.63 -14.29 6.65
CA LEU A 564 13.65 -13.98 7.67
C LEU A 564 13.80 -12.56 8.21
N SER A 565 14.62 -11.69 7.62
CA SER A 565 15.02 -10.38 8.15
C SER A 565 13.85 -9.40 8.39
N ALA A 566 12.71 -9.61 7.74
CA ALA A 566 11.47 -8.87 8.01
C ALA A 566 10.85 -9.21 9.39
N ARG A 567 11.08 -10.42 9.92
CA ARG A 567 10.44 -10.93 11.15
C ARG A 567 11.05 -10.37 12.45
N PRO A 568 12.38 -10.17 12.59
CA PRO A 568 12.94 -9.44 13.73
C PRO A 568 12.42 -8.00 13.78
N ARG A 569 12.31 -7.31 12.63
CA ARG A 569 11.74 -5.95 12.57
C ARG A 569 10.29 -5.91 13.06
N SER A 570 9.48 -6.91 12.69
CA SER A 570 8.11 -7.04 13.21
C SER A 570 8.07 -7.13 14.73
N ALA A 571 8.99 -7.88 15.35
CA ALA A 571 9.01 -8.03 16.80
C ALA A 571 9.24 -6.70 17.54
N TYR A 572 10.11 -5.83 17.00
CA TYR A 572 10.33 -4.47 17.55
C TYR A 572 9.14 -3.54 17.27
N THR A 573 8.71 -3.42 16.02
CA THR A 573 7.61 -2.53 15.62
C THR A 573 6.29 -2.87 16.31
N ARG A 574 5.95 -4.15 16.43
CA ARG A 574 4.75 -4.59 17.18
C ARG A 574 4.88 -4.36 18.68
N SER A 575 6.07 -4.49 19.25
CA SER A 575 6.27 -4.18 20.67
C SER A 575 6.08 -2.69 20.94
N LEU A 576 6.56 -1.81 20.05
CA LEU A 576 6.32 -0.36 20.14
C LEU A 576 4.83 -0.02 19.97
N ALA A 577 4.15 -0.66 19.02
CA ALA A 577 2.70 -0.48 18.86
C ALA A 577 1.90 -0.90 20.11
N VAL A 578 2.30 -2.00 20.76
CA VAL A 578 1.72 -2.41 22.05
C VAL A 578 2.06 -1.40 23.14
N ALA A 579 3.28 -0.87 23.18
CA ALA A 579 3.69 0.17 24.13
C ALA A 579 2.83 1.43 24.00
N ASP A 580 2.54 1.86 22.77
CA ASP A 580 1.64 2.98 22.51
C ASP A 580 0.23 2.72 23.03
N SER A 581 -0.29 1.50 22.84
CA SER A 581 -1.62 1.12 23.36
C SER A 581 -1.71 1.16 24.89
N LEU A 582 -0.57 1.06 25.58
CA LEU A 582 -0.45 1.17 27.04
C LEU A 582 -0.17 2.61 27.51
N GLY A 583 0.02 3.57 26.60
CA GLY A 583 0.47 4.92 26.92
C GLY A 583 1.91 5.01 27.42
N ALA A 584 2.75 4.01 27.13
CA ALA A 584 4.15 3.98 27.54
C ALA A 584 4.99 5.01 26.76
N ARG A 585 5.82 5.78 27.46
CA ARG A 585 6.76 6.74 26.85
C ARG A 585 8.20 6.23 26.86
N THR A 586 8.51 5.30 27.76
CA THR A 586 9.83 4.70 27.92
C THR A 586 9.77 3.17 27.79
N VAL A 587 10.56 2.61 26.88
CA VAL A 587 10.57 1.16 26.60
C VAL A 587 11.98 0.60 26.62
N ALA A 588 12.19 -0.50 27.36
CA ALA A 588 13.45 -1.23 27.36
C ALA A 588 13.36 -2.51 26.53
N PHE A 589 14.30 -2.71 25.61
CA PHE A 589 14.40 -3.89 24.74
C PHE A 589 15.67 -4.69 25.02
N PRO A 590 15.59 -6.03 25.09
CA PRO A 590 16.74 -6.88 24.87
C PRO A 590 17.02 -6.97 23.36
N LEU A 591 18.18 -7.51 22.98
CA LEU A 591 18.43 -7.89 21.59
C LEU A 591 17.66 -9.17 21.24
N ILE A 592 16.56 -9.01 20.50
CA ILE A 592 15.66 -10.10 20.12
C ILE A 592 16.37 -11.03 19.12
N SER A 593 16.14 -12.33 19.24
CA SER A 593 16.68 -13.42 18.39
C SER A 593 18.19 -13.66 18.42
N SER A 594 19.03 -12.78 18.98
CA SER A 594 20.49 -12.92 18.96
C SER A 594 21.07 -13.87 20.02
N GLY A 595 20.21 -14.45 20.87
CA GLY A 595 20.58 -15.43 21.90
C GLY A 595 20.45 -16.86 21.39
N VAL A 596 19.59 -17.65 22.05
CA VAL A 596 19.31 -19.06 21.70
C VAL A 596 18.82 -19.25 20.25
N TYR A 597 18.29 -18.20 19.64
CA TYR A 597 17.77 -18.22 18.26
C TYR A 597 18.83 -17.93 17.19
N GLY A 598 20.08 -17.68 17.59
CA GLY A 598 21.25 -17.74 16.72
C GLY A 598 21.40 -16.58 15.74
N TRP A 599 20.61 -15.51 15.83
CA TRP A 599 20.70 -14.39 14.90
C TRP A 599 22.06 -13.70 15.00
N PRO A 600 22.77 -13.43 13.88
CA PRO A 600 24.04 -12.72 13.90
C PRO A 600 23.91 -11.38 14.64
N LYS A 601 24.72 -11.19 15.69
CA LYS A 601 24.53 -10.06 16.62
C LYS A 601 24.56 -8.70 15.94
N GLU A 602 25.48 -8.48 14.99
CA GLU A 602 25.60 -7.20 14.30
C GLU A 602 24.37 -6.90 13.43
N ASP A 603 23.90 -7.89 12.67
CA ASP A 603 22.67 -7.75 11.89
C ASP A 603 21.45 -7.56 12.81
N ALA A 604 21.34 -8.32 13.91
CA ALA A 604 20.26 -8.15 14.88
C ALA A 604 20.17 -6.70 15.42
N VAL A 605 21.32 -6.05 15.66
CA VAL A 605 21.35 -4.64 16.06
C VAL A 605 20.90 -3.72 14.92
N ARG A 606 21.35 -3.95 13.69
CA ARG A 606 20.89 -3.17 12.52
C ARG A 606 19.38 -3.29 12.31
N GLN A 607 18.83 -4.50 12.41
CA GLN A 607 17.39 -4.74 12.32
C GLN A 607 16.63 -4.04 13.45
N ALA A 608 17.15 -4.09 14.69
CA ALA A 608 16.55 -3.40 15.84
C ALA A 608 16.52 -1.88 15.65
N VAL A 609 17.67 -1.27 15.34
CA VAL A 609 17.80 0.18 15.15
C VAL A 609 16.94 0.67 13.98
N SER A 610 16.96 -0.06 12.86
CA SER A 610 16.14 0.25 11.70
C SER A 610 14.65 0.21 12.06
N ALA A 611 14.19 -0.86 12.71
CA ALA A 611 12.81 -1.01 13.13
C ALA A 611 12.35 0.06 14.12
N ILE A 612 13.20 0.44 15.09
CA ILE A 612 12.86 1.47 16.08
C ILE A 612 12.85 2.87 15.45
N ARG A 613 13.81 3.19 14.57
CA ARG A 613 13.86 4.50 13.89
C ARG A 613 12.71 4.68 12.90
N ALA A 614 12.29 3.61 12.23
CA ALA A 614 11.19 3.63 11.27
C ALA A 614 9.80 3.48 11.92
N ALA A 615 9.74 3.19 13.24
CA ALA A 615 8.47 3.03 13.94
C ALA A 615 7.76 4.37 14.11
N ASP A 616 6.50 4.40 13.67
CA ASP A 616 5.56 5.46 14.00
C ASP A 616 4.97 5.16 15.38
N THR A 617 5.53 5.84 16.40
CA THR A 617 5.26 5.54 17.81
C THR A 617 5.26 6.80 18.66
N GLN A 618 4.55 6.75 19.79
CA GLN A 618 4.50 7.78 20.82
C GLN A 618 5.58 7.57 21.90
N VAL A 619 6.36 6.49 21.81
CA VAL A 619 7.51 6.21 22.68
C VAL A 619 8.61 7.25 22.41
N GLU A 620 8.99 7.97 23.46
CA GLU A 620 9.99 9.03 23.39
C GLU A 620 11.43 8.49 23.53
N SER A 621 11.59 7.43 24.34
CA SER A 621 12.90 6.86 24.66
C SER A 621 12.88 5.33 24.61
N VAL A 622 13.79 4.77 23.82
CA VAL A 622 14.06 3.34 23.75
C VAL A 622 15.44 3.03 24.33
N ILE A 623 15.50 2.08 25.26
CA ILE A 623 16.74 1.61 25.88
C ILE A 623 17.04 0.21 25.36
N LEU A 624 18.10 0.06 24.55
CA LEU A 624 18.65 -1.23 24.18
C LEU A 624 19.53 -1.73 25.33
N VAL A 625 19.11 -2.84 25.94
CA VAL A 625 19.79 -3.41 27.12
C VAL A 625 20.67 -4.57 26.69
N ALA A 626 21.97 -4.36 26.83
CA ALA A 626 22.99 -5.37 26.65
C ALA A 626 23.30 -6.04 27.99
N TYR A 627 23.30 -7.38 28.01
CA TYR A 627 23.65 -8.13 29.22
C TYR A 627 25.14 -8.05 29.58
N ASN A 628 26.01 -7.73 28.62
CA ASN A 628 27.45 -7.63 28.83
C ASN A 628 28.09 -6.51 28.00
N GLN A 629 29.30 -6.13 28.40
CA GLN A 629 30.09 -5.06 27.79
C GLN A 629 30.36 -5.25 26.30
N GLU A 630 30.62 -6.49 25.85
CA GLU A 630 30.86 -6.80 24.44
C GLU A 630 29.64 -6.45 23.57
N SER A 631 28.45 -6.87 24.00
CA SER A 631 27.20 -6.59 23.29
C SER A 631 26.85 -5.10 23.36
N ALA A 632 27.15 -4.44 24.49
CA ALA A 632 26.95 -2.99 24.65
C ALA A 632 27.85 -2.19 23.70
N ALA A 633 29.12 -2.59 23.56
CA ALA A 633 30.07 -1.97 22.65
C ALA A 633 29.65 -2.14 21.19
N LEU A 634 29.20 -3.34 20.80
CA LEU A 634 28.66 -3.61 19.46
C LEU A 634 27.43 -2.73 19.17
N MET A 635 26.47 -2.68 20.11
CA MET A 635 25.26 -1.85 19.96
C MET A 635 25.59 -0.38 19.79
N ARG A 636 26.50 0.17 20.62
CA ARG A 636 26.94 1.57 20.51
C ARG A 636 27.60 1.87 19.18
N ARG A 637 28.43 0.95 18.68
CA ARG A 637 29.14 1.10 17.39
C ARG A 637 28.19 1.09 16.19
N VAL A 638 27.13 0.28 16.21
CA VAL A 638 26.14 0.22 15.12
C VAL A 638 25.14 1.39 15.19
N LEU A 639 24.94 1.96 16.38
CA LEU A 639 24.03 3.08 16.59
C LEU A 639 24.64 4.44 16.20
N ALA A 640 25.96 4.60 16.38
CA ALA A 640 26.75 5.74 15.94
C ALA A 640 26.83 5.80 14.41
#